data_AF-A0A8C1PSD6-F1
#
_entry.id   AF-A0A8C1PSD6-F1
#
_cell.length_a   1.000
_cell.length_b   1.000
_cell.length_c   1.000
_cell.angle_alpha   90.00
_cell.angle_beta   90.00
_cell.angle_gamma   90.00
#
_symmetry.space_group_name_H-M   'P 1'
#
loop_
_entity.id
_entity.type
_entity.pdbx_description
1 polymer ?
#
loop_
_entity_poly.entity_id
_entity_poly.type
_entity_poly.pdbx_seq_one_letter_code
_entity_poly.pdbx_strand_id
1 'polypeptide(L)'
;MQFLGRIINTVSSVTTLFSNPYRVRDVQLSDYNGKVLLKQEGRLVLYRNQQSRSWDCLLLCPESPSVALRMFQVASEEDAMNWFPQYALKLRPFYEMLRPPLKPETFQPIVDCMRNHPDWSSAHVAVDTGLRDCLKHNYFKGHVLCAQMCMGVNELNAAGETPIHIACRLGRVEAVKGLLGGGARCDIMGSNGYPIHTAMKFSEKRCRTRIFSFNFKHQSKSTSGGGSDLWRNMSRVLLDRGCNINYLSKTGESPLHILTKRGRFEAAMTLLTHGADPNIKGQDGNTALHLAMKLDHMDLIKALMVFGADVEVHNDLGETPGLIAARTSKGPNRKVLLNMLCSVGAERCNPPSLNSPILSDNKAPPPGIGFDDIMHVAVAVTAMSRGFAEVDGLQTGSKKMDRLLCLDGGGIKGLVLIQMLIALEKEAGRPIRELFDWVSGTSTGGILALAIVHGKSMEYLRCLYFRMKEQVFKGSRPYESGPLEEFLKNEFGENTKMTDVTHPRVMVTSVLADRHPGELHLFRNYDPPALQRDPPYTSTAKFQPLTVPKEQLVWRAARSSGAAPTYFRPMGRFLDGGLLANNPTLDAMTEIHQYNKALKAQGRESEVCRLGAVLSLGTGKPPQVAVNSVDVFRPSNPLELAKTFFGVKELGKMLVDCCTDSDGCAVDRARAWCEMADINYHRLSPQLSQEVMLDEVSDAVLVDMLWETQMYLYEHRDVLQTLCQQLLQH
;
A
#
# COMPACT_ATOMS: atom_id res chain seq x y z
N MET A 1 62.14 38.95 -39.61
CA MET A 1 60.87 38.41 -40.17
C MET A 1 60.74 36.89 -40.11
N GLN A 2 61.61 36.12 -39.42
CA GLN A 2 61.46 34.66 -39.27
C GLN A 2 61.12 34.18 -37.83
N PHE A 3 61.08 35.08 -36.85
CA PHE A 3 60.77 34.73 -35.45
C PHE A 3 59.26 34.75 -35.15
N LEU A 4 58.50 35.66 -35.78
CA LEU A 4 57.03 35.73 -35.66
C LEU A 4 56.29 34.57 -36.35
N GLY A 5 56.85 33.99 -37.40
CA GLY A 5 56.26 32.84 -38.10
C GLY A 5 56.32 31.53 -37.31
N ARG A 6 57.30 31.35 -36.42
CA ARG A 6 57.37 30.18 -35.53
C ARG A 6 56.44 30.31 -34.32
N ILE A 7 56.26 31.51 -33.77
CA ILE A 7 55.34 31.70 -32.63
C ILE A 7 53.88 31.53 -33.06
N ILE A 8 53.49 31.99 -34.25
CA ILE A 8 52.11 31.86 -34.75
C ILE A 8 51.77 30.39 -35.10
N ASN A 9 52.72 29.63 -35.66
CA ASN A 9 52.52 28.20 -35.92
C ASN A 9 52.54 27.33 -34.65
N THR A 10 53.34 27.69 -33.64
CA THR A 10 53.31 27.01 -32.34
C THR A 10 52.03 27.35 -31.56
N VAL A 11 51.51 28.58 -31.63
CA VAL A 11 50.26 28.97 -30.94
C VAL A 11 49.01 28.38 -31.63
N SER A 12 49.00 28.23 -32.96
CA SER A 12 47.95 27.50 -33.70
C SER A 12 47.95 25.99 -33.41
N SER A 13 49.13 25.40 -33.25
CA SER A 13 49.29 23.99 -32.89
C SER A 13 48.97 23.73 -31.41
N VAL A 14 49.22 24.71 -30.53
CA VAL A 14 48.90 24.62 -29.10
C VAL A 14 47.42 24.88 -28.82
N THR A 15 46.71 25.67 -29.62
CA THR A 15 45.23 25.83 -29.47
C THR A 15 44.44 24.61 -29.93
N THR A 16 45.00 23.77 -30.79
CA THR A 16 44.40 22.50 -31.23
C THR A 16 44.71 21.33 -30.26
N LEU A 17 45.77 21.43 -29.47
CA LEU A 17 46.11 20.45 -28.41
C LEU A 17 45.21 20.52 -27.16
N PHE A 18 44.49 21.64 -26.95
CA PHE A 18 43.65 21.86 -25.76
C PHE A 18 42.13 21.93 -26.05
N SER A 19 41.69 21.77 -27.30
CA SER A 19 40.26 21.69 -27.62
C SER A 19 39.79 20.24 -27.55
N ASN A 20 38.89 19.92 -26.62
CA ASN A 20 38.23 18.61 -26.57
C ASN A 20 37.65 18.27 -27.98
N PRO A 21 38.14 17.22 -28.67
CA PRO A 21 37.72 16.90 -30.04
C PRO A 21 36.24 16.49 -30.15
N TYR A 22 35.59 16.22 -29.01
CA TYR A 22 34.18 15.84 -28.92
C TYR A 22 33.32 16.95 -28.32
N ARG A 23 33.82 18.20 -28.35
CA ARG A 23 33.04 19.35 -27.90
C ARG A 23 32.01 19.72 -28.95
N VAL A 24 30.73 19.68 -28.56
CA VAL A 24 29.61 20.11 -29.36
C VAL A 24 29.63 21.62 -29.52
N ARG A 25 29.56 22.11 -30.75
CA ARG A 25 29.55 23.55 -31.08
C ARG A 25 28.70 23.83 -32.30
N ASP A 26 28.15 25.03 -32.36
CA ASP A 26 27.54 25.56 -33.59
C ASP A 26 28.63 25.83 -34.62
N VAL A 27 28.37 25.45 -35.87
CA VAL A 27 29.22 25.70 -37.02
C VAL A 27 28.38 26.18 -38.21
N GLN A 28 28.94 27.06 -39.03
CA GLN A 28 28.26 27.51 -40.24
C GLN A 28 28.43 26.45 -41.33
N LEU A 29 27.35 26.11 -42.03
CA LEU A 29 27.39 25.12 -43.11
C LEU A 29 28.25 25.60 -44.30
N SER A 30 28.38 26.92 -44.49
CA SER A 30 29.28 27.52 -45.47
C SER A 30 30.75 27.11 -45.27
N ASP A 31 31.17 26.83 -44.03
CA ASP A 31 32.54 26.44 -43.69
C ASP A 31 32.88 25.02 -44.17
N TYR A 32 31.89 24.29 -44.70
CA TYR A 32 32.02 22.94 -45.23
C TYR A 32 31.88 22.89 -46.75
N ASN A 33 31.68 24.03 -47.41
CA ASN A 33 31.73 24.14 -48.85
C ASN A 33 33.14 23.78 -49.35
N GLY A 34 33.26 22.69 -50.11
CA GLY A 34 34.54 22.17 -50.61
C GLY A 34 35.19 21.08 -49.76
N LYS A 35 34.59 20.67 -48.63
CA LYS A 35 35.01 19.46 -47.89
C LYS A 35 34.36 18.22 -48.50
N VAL A 36 35.05 17.07 -48.41
CA VAL A 36 34.55 15.81 -48.99
C VAL A 36 33.50 15.20 -48.07
N LEU A 37 32.28 15.04 -48.56
CA LEU A 37 31.23 14.29 -47.88
C LEU A 37 31.55 12.79 -47.94
N LEU A 38 31.64 12.12 -46.80
CA LEU A 38 31.95 10.69 -46.73
C LEU A 38 30.70 9.82 -46.52
N LYS A 39 29.84 10.20 -45.57
CA LYS A 39 28.63 9.45 -45.21
C LYS A 39 27.53 10.39 -44.74
N GLN A 40 26.28 9.98 -44.92
CA GLN A 40 25.10 10.67 -44.39
C GLN A 40 24.07 9.64 -43.95
N GLU A 41 23.64 9.74 -42.69
CA GLU A 41 22.61 8.90 -42.09
C GLU A 41 21.62 9.77 -41.32
N GLY A 42 20.38 9.86 -41.82
CA GLY A 42 19.37 10.75 -41.27
C GLY A 42 19.82 12.23 -41.31
N ARG A 43 19.83 12.89 -40.14
CA ARG A 43 20.31 14.29 -39.99
C ARG A 43 21.82 14.38 -39.74
N LEU A 44 22.54 13.27 -39.62
CA LEU A 44 23.98 13.25 -39.33
C LEU A 44 24.81 13.07 -40.59
N VAL A 45 25.87 13.86 -40.70
CA VAL A 45 26.72 13.96 -41.89
C VAL A 45 28.19 13.93 -41.50
N LEU A 46 28.99 13.08 -42.14
CA LEU A 46 30.42 12.97 -41.91
C LEU A 46 31.20 13.61 -43.06
N TYR A 47 31.99 14.63 -42.74
CA TYR A 47 32.88 15.30 -43.68
C TYR A 47 34.35 14.97 -43.40
N ARG A 48 35.15 14.87 -44.46
CA ARG A 48 36.62 14.87 -44.40
C ARG A 48 37.14 16.24 -44.82
N ASN A 49 37.84 16.90 -43.90
CA ASN A 49 38.56 18.13 -44.17
C ASN A 49 40.00 17.81 -44.58
N GLN A 50 40.31 18.00 -45.86
CA GLN A 50 41.65 17.76 -46.40
C GLN A 50 42.69 18.77 -45.87
N GLN A 51 42.28 20.01 -45.58
CA GLN A 51 43.18 21.08 -45.15
C GLN A 51 43.60 20.91 -43.69
N SER A 52 42.67 20.56 -42.79
CA SER A 52 42.96 20.34 -41.36
C SER A 52 43.26 18.88 -41.01
N ARG A 53 43.25 17.96 -42.00
CA ARG A 53 43.36 16.51 -41.80
C ARG A 53 42.45 16.00 -40.69
N SER A 54 41.20 16.47 -40.67
CA SER A 54 40.19 16.10 -39.66
C SER A 54 38.93 15.52 -40.29
N TRP A 55 38.22 14.74 -39.49
CA TRP A 55 36.89 14.21 -39.79
C TRP A 55 35.89 14.86 -38.84
N ASP A 56 34.91 15.54 -39.43
CA ASP A 56 33.94 16.35 -38.72
C ASP A 56 32.55 15.72 -38.88
N CYS A 57 31.87 15.41 -37.77
CA CYS A 57 30.50 14.90 -37.78
C CYS A 57 29.52 16.03 -37.42
N LEU A 58 28.57 16.32 -38.32
CA LEU A 58 27.59 17.39 -38.19
C LEU A 58 26.18 16.83 -38.05
N LEU A 59 25.43 17.39 -37.10
CA LEU A 59 23.98 17.23 -37.02
C LEU A 59 23.32 18.44 -37.70
N LEU A 60 22.59 18.18 -38.78
CA LEU A 60 21.83 19.18 -39.51
C LEU A 60 20.56 19.57 -38.76
N CYS A 61 20.32 20.88 -38.66
CA CYS A 61 19.14 21.46 -38.03
C CYS A 61 18.23 22.09 -39.11
N PRO A 62 17.17 21.41 -39.58
CA PRO A 62 16.28 21.91 -40.63
C PRO A 62 15.67 23.27 -40.31
N GLU A 63 15.51 23.58 -39.03
CA GLU A 63 14.94 24.83 -38.53
C GLU A 63 15.92 26.01 -38.60
N SER A 64 17.20 25.75 -38.85
CA SER A 64 18.27 26.74 -39.00
C SER A 64 19.22 26.32 -40.12
N PRO A 65 18.81 26.47 -41.39
CA PRO A 65 19.48 25.85 -42.54
C PRO A 65 20.90 26.36 -42.82
N SER A 66 21.34 27.43 -42.14
CA SER A 66 22.71 27.95 -42.21
C SER A 66 23.64 27.40 -41.13
N VAL A 67 23.10 26.83 -40.04
CA VAL A 67 23.86 26.41 -38.86
C VAL A 67 23.66 24.92 -38.59
N ALA A 68 24.75 24.21 -38.33
CA ALA A 68 24.72 22.82 -37.90
C ALA A 68 25.45 22.67 -36.56
N LEU A 69 25.10 21.61 -35.81
CA LEU A 69 25.82 21.26 -34.59
C LEU A 69 26.94 20.28 -34.94
N ARG A 70 28.20 20.68 -34.75
CA ARG A 70 29.33 19.75 -34.86
C ARG A 70 29.35 18.87 -33.61
N MET A 71 29.15 17.56 -33.79
CA MET A 71 29.17 16.57 -32.71
C MET A 71 30.59 16.18 -32.31
N PHE A 72 31.49 16.03 -33.28
CA PHE A 72 32.92 15.79 -33.04
C PHE A 72 33.78 16.29 -34.22
N GLN A 73 35.06 16.49 -33.94
CA GLN A 73 36.14 16.71 -34.88
C GLN A 73 37.35 15.88 -34.44
N VAL A 74 37.60 14.76 -35.13
CA VAL A 74 38.69 13.82 -34.81
C VAL A 74 39.77 13.84 -35.88
N ALA A 75 41.00 13.50 -35.51
CA ALA A 75 42.16 13.48 -36.42
C ALA A 75 42.44 12.09 -37.02
N SER A 76 41.70 11.05 -36.61
CA SER A 76 41.84 9.68 -37.10
C SER A 76 40.60 9.27 -37.90
N GLU A 77 40.82 8.67 -39.08
CA GLU A 77 39.76 8.08 -39.90
C GLU A 77 39.09 6.91 -39.18
N GLU A 78 39.88 6.12 -38.46
CA GLU A 78 39.41 4.96 -37.70
C GLU A 78 38.43 5.37 -36.61
N ASP A 79 38.77 6.40 -35.82
CA ASP A 79 37.89 6.96 -34.79
C ASP A 79 36.59 7.50 -35.41
N ALA A 80 36.69 8.22 -36.53
CA ALA A 80 35.54 8.79 -37.21
C ALA A 80 34.58 7.70 -37.73
N MET A 81 35.12 6.64 -38.33
CA MET A 81 34.35 5.53 -38.86
C MET A 81 33.77 4.63 -37.75
N ASN A 82 34.39 4.59 -36.57
CA ASN A 82 33.88 3.89 -35.40
C ASN A 82 32.73 4.65 -34.71
N TRP A 83 32.88 5.98 -34.52
CA TRP A 83 31.89 6.79 -33.79
C TRP A 83 30.68 7.21 -34.63
N PHE A 84 30.85 7.45 -35.93
CA PHE A 84 29.76 7.94 -36.78
C PHE A 84 28.51 7.03 -36.78
N PRO A 85 28.63 5.69 -37.00
CA PRO A 85 27.46 4.81 -36.96
C PRO A 85 26.78 4.76 -35.60
N GLN A 86 27.56 4.82 -34.51
CA GLN A 86 27.01 4.84 -33.15
C GLN A 86 26.20 6.11 -32.89
N TYR A 87 26.69 7.27 -33.37
CA TYR A 87 25.98 8.55 -33.21
C TYR A 87 24.73 8.57 -34.09
N ALA A 88 24.82 8.08 -35.33
CA ALA A 88 23.69 7.97 -36.25
C ALA A 88 22.54 7.14 -35.67
N LEU A 89 22.85 5.98 -35.08
CA LEU A 89 21.86 5.12 -34.44
C LEU A 89 21.31 5.73 -33.15
N LYS A 90 22.19 6.20 -32.26
CA LYS A 90 21.81 6.53 -30.88
C LYS A 90 21.29 7.95 -30.69
N LEU A 91 21.70 8.93 -31.50
CA LEU A 91 21.28 10.33 -31.35
C LEU A 91 19.88 10.61 -31.91
N ARG A 92 19.36 9.73 -32.76
CA ARG A 92 18.08 9.91 -33.44
C ARG A 92 16.90 10.24 -32.52
N PRO A 93 16.65 9.51 -31.42
CA PRO A 93 15.54 9.81 -30.52
C PRO A 93 15.63 11.19 -29.86
N PHE A 94 16.84 11.74 -29.73
CA PHE A 94 17.06 13.01 -29.05
C PHE A 94 16.75 14.19 -29.97
N TYR A 95 17.28 14.22 -31.19
CA TYR A 95 17.02 15.35 -32.10
C TYR A 95 15.60 15.33 -32.73
N GLU A 96 14.90 14.19 -32.71
CA GLU A 96 13.49 14.12 -33.17
C GLU A 96 12.51 14.61 -32.09
N MET A 97 12.84 14.44 -30.80
CA MET A 97 11.94 14.77 -29.68
C MET A 97 12.23 16.12 -29.02
N LEU A 98 13.48 16.58 -29.04
CA LEU A 98 13.84 17.87 -28.45
C LEU A 98 13.23 19.01 -29.27
N ARG A 99 12.61 19.98 -28.58
CA ARG A 99 12.03 21.15 -29.24
C ARG A 99 13.14 22.02 -29.85
N PRO A 100 13.02 22.42 -31.13
CA PRO A 100 13.93 23.38 -31.73
C PRO A 100 13.92 24.73 -30.98
N PRO A 101 15.02 25.51 -30.98
CA PRO A 101 16.30 25.20 -31.63
C PRO A 101 17.14 24.21 -30.82
N LEU A 102 17.79 23.27 -31.51
CA LEU A 102 18.74 22.33 -30.91
C LEU A 102 20.01 23.10 -30.51
N LYS A 103 20.42 23.01 -29.24
CA LYS A 103 21.56 23.76 -28.71
C LYS A 103 22.74 22.88 -28.31
N PRO A 104 23.99 23.36 -28.43
CA PRO A 104 25.18 22.61 -28.02
C PRO A 104 25.14 22.15 -26.55
N GLU A 105 24.60 22.96 -25.65
CA GLU A 105 24.56 22.65 -24.21
C GLU A 105 23.67 21.46 -23.89
N THR A 106 22.69 21.16 -24.76
CA THR A 106 21.79 20.01 -24.59
C THR A 106 22.44 18.72 -25.10
N PHE A 107 23.21 18.80 -26.19
CA PHE A 107 23.84 17.64 -26.81
C PHE A 107 25.20 17.28 -26.20
N GLN A 108 25.91 18.22 -25.59
CA GLN A 108 27.21 17.94 -24.96
C GLN A 108 27.12 16.81 -23.91
N PRO A 109 26.18 16.83 -22.93
CA PRO A 109 26.07 15.75 -21.95
C PRO A 109 25.69 14.40 -22.58
N ILE A 110 24.91 14.41 -23.68
CA ILE A 110 24.51 13.20 -24.42
C ILE A 110 25.73 12.57 -25.08
N VAL A 111 26.50 13.38 -25.81
CA VAL A 111 27.72 12.97 -26.50
C VAL A 111 28.77 12.47 -25.50
N ASP A 112 28.96 13.18 -24.39
CA ASP A 112 29.88 12.76 -23.32
C ASP A 112 29.44 11.42 -22.70
N CYS A 113 28.14 11.23 -22.46
CA CYS A 113 27.60 9.98 -21.92
C CYS A 113 27.80 8.81 -22.90
N MET A 114 27.51 8.98 -24.19
CA MET A 114 27.72 7.95 -25.22
C MET A 114 29.18 7.54 -25.35
N ARG A 115 30.11 8.48 -25.15
CA ARG A 115 31.55 8.19 -25.19
C ARG A 115 32.04 7.45 -23.96
N ASN A 116 31.57 7.86 -22.79
CA ASN A 116 31.93 7.21 -21.53
C ASN A 116 31.32 5.80 -21.42
N HIS A 117 30.22 5.55 -22.13
CA HIS A 117 29.50 4.28 -22.14
C HIS A 117 29.10 3.84 -23.57
N PRO A 118 30.06 3.34 -24.38
CA PRO A 118 29.82 2.97 -25.78
C PRO A 118 28.82 1.83 -25.97
N ASP A 119 28.60 1.02 -24.93
CA ASP A 119 27.67 -0.11 -24.88
C ASP A 119 26.22 0.29 -24.54
N TRP A 120 25.99 1.54 -24.10
CA TRP A 120 24.67 1.98 -23.67
C TRP A 120 23.72 2.25 -24.84
N SER A 121 22.49 1.76 -24.73
CA SER A 121 21.39 2.12 -25.64
C SER A 121 20.94 3.58 -25.48
N SER A 122 20.16 4.10 -26.43
CA SER A 122 19.58 5.45 -26.33
C SER A 122 18.74 5.64 -25.07
N ALA A 123 18.04 4.59 -24.61
CA ALA A 123 17.26 4.64 -23.38
C ALA A 123 18.14 4.81 -22.13
N HIS A 124 19.29 4.13 -22.06
CA HIS A 124 20.25 4.32 -20.95
C HIS A 124 20.76 5.76 -20.90
N VAL A 125 21.15 6.30 -22.06
CA VAL A 125 21.66 7.68 -22.18
C VAL A 125 20.58 8.69 -21.80
N ALA A 126 19.34 8.51 -22.25
CA ALA A 126 18.20 9.37 -21.89
C ALA A 126 17.93 9.37 -20.37
N VAL A 127 18.04 8.21 -19.73
CA VAL A 127 17.88 8.09 -18.27
C VAL A 127 18.99 8.83 -17.52
N ASP A 128 20.25 8.73 -17.94
CA ASP A 128 21.41 9.33 -17.25
C ASP A 128 21.49 10.86 -17.47
N THR A 129 21.20 11.31 -18.68
CA THR A 129 21.13 12.74 -19.04
C THR A 129 19.88 13.45 -18.53
N GLY A 130 18.83 12.69 -18.17
CA GLY A 130 17.61 13.24 -17.58
C GLY A 130 16.58 13.72 -18.60
N LEU A 131 16.75 13.33 -19.86
CA LEU A 131 15.87 13.67 -20.98
C LEU A 131 14.65 12.75 -20.99
N ARG A 132 13.73 12.99 -20.05
CA ARG A 132 12.55 12.15 -19.79
C ARG A 132 11.59 12.09 -20.98
N ASP A 133 11.49 13.16 -21.76
CA ASP A 133 10.59 13.23 -22.92
C ASP A 133 11.01 12.24 -24.02
N CYS A 134 12.30 11.91 -24.11
CA CYS A 134 12.82 10.91 -25.03
C CYS A 134 12.46 9.46 -24.64
N LEU A 135 11.90 9.24 -23.44
CA LEU A 135 11.46 7.93 -22.96
C LEU A 135 9.99 7.65 -23.26
N LYS A 136 9.20 8.68 -23.59
CA LYS A 136 7.77 8.60 -23.92
C LYS A 136 7.59 8.81 -25.41
N HIS A 137 7.85 7.79 -26.22
CA HIS A 137 7.77 7.96 -27.67
C HIS A 137 6.30 8.01 -28.13
N ASN A 138 5.76 9.22 -28.29
CA ASN A 138 4.50 9.47 -29.00
C ASN A 138 4.85 10.23 -30.28
N TYR A 139 4.83 9.56 -31.43
CA TYR A 139 5.03 10.22 -32.73
C TYR A 139 3.77 11.03 -33.10
N PHE A 140 3.94 12.28 -33.53
CA PHE A 140 2.87 13.07 -34.15
C PHE A 140 3.25 13.39 -35.59
N LYS A 141 2.78 12.57 -36.54
CA LYS A 141 2.53 12.99 -37.92
C LYS A 141 1.58 12.02 -38.61
N GLY A 142 0.36 12.49 -38.87
CA GLY A 142 -0.59 11.97 -39.87
C GLY A 142 -0.87 10.47 -39.88
N HIS A 143 -2.02 10.08 -39.32
CA HIS A 143 -2.70 8.80 -39.52
C HIS A 143 -1.85 7.52 -39.38
N VAL A 144 -1.86 6.98 -38.14
CA VAL A 144 -1.68 5.58 -37.69
C VAL A 144 -0.82 5.57 -36.42
N LEU A 145 -1.42 5.20 -35.28
CA LEU A 145 -0.73 5.01 -34.00
C LEU A 145 0.15 3.76 -34.09
N CYS A 146 1.41 3.89 -34.50
CA CYS A 146 2.41 2.83 -34.30
C CYS A 146 3.22 3.17 -33.03
N ALA A 147 2.93 2.48 -31.92
CA ALA A 147 3.76 2.51 -30.72
C ALA A 147 5.08 1.76 -30.99
N GLN A 148 6.09 2.43 -31.52
CA GLN A 148 7.44 1.87 -31.56
C GLN A 148 8.17 2.17 -30.24
N MET A 149 8.60 1.10 -29.57
CA MET A 149 9.36 1.15 -28.32
C MET A 149 10.61 2.01 -28.49
N CYS A 150 11.00 2.77 -27.46
CA CYS A 150 12.31 3.43 -27.45
C CYS A 150 13.39 2.34 -27.57
N MET A 151 14.32 2.49 -28.52
CA MET A 151 15.30 1.45 -28.84
C MET A 151 16.14 1.11 -27.59
N GLY A 152 16.15 -0.17 -27.24
CA GLY A 152 16.91 -0.70 -26.11
C GLY A 152 16.39 -0.35 -24.71
N VAL A 153 15.07 -0.12 -24.54
CA VAL A 153 14.44 0.06 -23.19
C VAL A 153 14.60 -1.14 -22.25
N ASN A 154 14.84 -2.32 -22.81
CA ASN A 154 15.00 -3.59 -22.09
C ASN A 154 16.39 -4.21 -22.29
N GLU A 155 17.28 -3.54 -23.02
CA GLU A 155 18.64 -4.03 -23.27
C GLU A 155 19.48 -3.94 -22.01
N LEU A 156 20.39 -4.90 -21.83
CA LEU A 156 21.39 -4.87 -20.78
C LEU A 156 22.67 -4.22 -21.32
N ASN A 157 23.22 -3.29 -20.55
CA ASN A 157 24.57 -2.78 -20.78
C ASN A 157 25.63 -3.81 -20.36
N ALA A 158 26.91 -3.51 -20.56
CA ALA A 158 28.04 -4.37 -20.19
C ALA A 158 28.14 -4.62 -18.67
N ALA A 159 27.55 -3.76 -17.84
CA ALA A 159 27.43 -3.95 -16.39
C ALA A 159 26.21 -4.80 -15.99
N GLY A 160 25.45 -5.31 -16.97
CA GLY A 160 24.23 -6.07 -16.75
C GLY A 160 23.10 -5.24 -16.14
N GLU A 161 23.02 -3.94 -16.45
CA GLU A 161 21.93 -3.05 -16.04
C GLU A 161 21.06 -2.71 -17.26
N THR A 162 19.75 -2.70 -17.09
CA THR A 162 18.82 -2.10 -18.06
C THR A 162 18.60 -0.60 -17.74
N PRO A 163 17.95 0.19 -18.63
CA PRO A 163 17.67 1.59 -18.35
C PRO A 163 16.86 1.80 -17.07
N ILE A 164 15.95 0.89 -16.73
CA ILE A 164 15.18 0.97 -15.47
C ILE A 164 16.06 0.69 -14.25
N HIS A 165 17.06 -0.20 -14.34
CA HIS A 165 18.04 -0.38 -13.27
C HIS A 165 18.82 0.92 -13.03
N ILE A 166 19.28 1.59 -14.08
CA ILE A 166 19.97 2.88 -13.96
C ILE A 166 19.04 3.93 -13.36
N ALA A 167 17.77 4.01 -13.81
CA ALA A 167 16.80 4.97 -13.29
C ALA A 167 16.55 4.76 -11.79
N CYS A 168 16.40 3.51 -11.35
CA CYS A 168 16.28 3.13 -9.94
C CYS A 168 17.56 3.46 -9.14
N ARG A 169 18.74 3.16 -9.71
CA ARG A 169 20.05 3.46 -9.11
C ARG A 169 20.34 4.96 -9.01
N LEU A 170 19.72 5.78 -9.85
CA LEU A 170 19.84 7.24 -9.80
C LEU A 170 18.71 7.89 -8.98
N GLY A 171 17.72 7.13 -8.51
CA GLY A 171 16.56 7.66 -7.80
C GLY A 171 15.63 8.50 -8.69
N ARG A 172 15.61 8.28 -10.01
CA ARG A 172 14.82 9.10 -10.96
C ARG A 172 13.42 8.51 -11.16
N VAL A 173 12.52 8.75 -10.20
CA VAL A 173 11.13 8.21 -10.21
C VAL A 173 10.39 8.51 -11.51
N GLU A 174 10.49 9.74 -12.04
CA GLU A 174 9.81 10.11 -13.28
C GLU A 174 10.38 9.42 -14.53
N ALA A 175 11.68 9.09 -14.53
CA ALA A 175 12.28 8.30 -15.59
C ALA A 175 11.78 6.84 -15.53
N VAL A 176 11.62 6.28 -14.33
CA VAL A 176 11.00 4.97 -14.12
C VAL A 176 9.55 4.94 -14.63
N LYS A 177 8.74 5.95 -14.29
CA LYS A 177 7.37 6.08 -14.83
C LYS A 177 7.35 6.17 -16.36
N GLY A 178 8.26 6.94 -16.94
CA GLY A 178 8.41 7.07 -18.39
C GLY A 178 8.77 5.75 -19.06
N LEU A 179 9.78 5.05 -18.55
CA LEU A 179 10.22 3.74 -19.04
C LEU A 179 9.11 2.69 -18.96
N LEU A 180 8.43 2.58 -17.81
CA LEU A 180 7.34 1.63 -17.63
C LEU A 180 6.15 1.97 -18.55
N GLY A 181 5.89 3.26 -18.78
CA GLY A 181 4.90 3.70 -19.78
C GLY A 181 5.31 3.39 -21.22
N GLY A 182 6.62 3.33 -21.50
CA GLY A 182 7.20 2.98 -22.80
C GLY A 182 7.47 1.48 -23.01
N GLY A 183 6.91 0.60 -22.18
CA GLY A 183 7.04 -0.87 -22.32
C GLY A 183 8.31 -1.48 -21.71
N ALA A 184 8.99 -0.77 -20.80
CA ALA A 184 10.08 -1.37 -20.03
C ALA A 184 9.58 -2.45 -19.09
N ARG A 185 10.31 -3.56 -19.01
CA ARG A 185 9.98 -4.74 -18.22
C ARG A 185 10.65 -4.70 -16.84
N CYS A 186 9.90 -5.07 -15.80
CA CYS A 186 10.41 -5.21 -14.42
C CYS A 186 11.06 -6.57 -14.13
N ASP A 187 10.85 -7.57 -14.99
CA ASP A 187 11.23 -8.98 -14.75
C ASP A 187 12.57 -9.35 -15.38
N ILE A 188 13.34 -8.37 -15.87
CA ILE A 188 14.69 -8.58 -16.37
C ILE A 188 15.65 -8.52 -15.20
N MET A 189 16.34 -9.62 -14.92
CA MET A 189 17.32 -9.69 -13.84
C MET A 189 18.65 -9.08 -14.28
N GLY A 190 19.03 -7.96 -13.66
CA GLY A 190 20.35 -7.36 -13.84
C GLY A 190 21.44 -8.02 -12.99
N SER A 191 22.64 -7.44 -12.98
CA SER A 191 23.79 -7.93 -12.20
C SER A 191 23.54 -8.01 -10.69
N ASN A 192 22.72 -7.12 -10.13
CA ASN A 192 22.41 -7.05 -8.70
C ASN A 192 21.01 -7.57 -8.32
N GLY A 193 20.31 -8.19 -9.27
CA GLY A 193 18.90 -8.58 -9.17
C GLY A 193 18.00 -7.74 -10.07
N TYR A 194 16.69 -7.86 -9.88
CA TYR A 194 15.65 -7.10 -10.59
C TYR A 194 15.65 -5.59 -10.24
N PRO A 195 15.00 -4.73 -11.04
CA PRO A 195 14.98 -3.27 -10.83
C PRO A 195 14.51 -2.86 -9.43
N ILE A 196 13.55 -3.59 -8.85
CA ILE A 196 13.08 -3.37 -7.47
C ILE A 196 14.20 -3.54 -6.43
N HIS A 197 15.09 -4.52 -6.59
CA HIS A 197 16.24 -4.69 -5.71
C HIS A 197 17.22 -3.52 -5.85
N THR A 198 17.47 -3.04 -7.07
CA THR A 198 18.32 -1.87 -7.31
C THR A 198 17.73 -0.61 -6.69
N ALA A 199 16.41 -0.42 -6.79
CA ALA A 199 15.70 0.67 -6.11
C ALA A 199 15.86 0.58 -4.58
N MET A 200 15.70 -0.60 -3.99
CA MET A 200 15.88 -0.78 -2.53
C MET A 200 17.35 -0.64 -2.10
N LYS A 201 18.30 -0.99 -2.98
CA LYS A 201 19.74 -0.79 -2.79
C LYS A 201 20.20 0.65 -3.06
N PHE A 202 19.36 1.53 -3.59
CA PHE A 202 19.73 2.92 -3.87
C PHE A 202 20.13 3.68 -2.58
N SER A 203 21.19 4.51 -2.63
CA SER A 203 21.62 5.39 -1.54
C SER A 203 21.98 6.78 -2.08
N GLU A 204 21.30 7.82 -1.59
CA GLU A 204 21.49 9.21 -2.04
C GLU A 204 22.94 9.71 -1.92
N LYS A 205 23.72 9.19 -0.95
CA LYS A 205 25.10 9.63 -0.70
C LYS A 205 26.02 9.49 -1.93
N ARG A 206 25.76 8.51 -2.81
CA ARG A 206 26.59 8.28 -4.02
C ARG A 206 26.29 9.28 -5.16
N CYS A 207 25.12 9.92 -5.15
CA CYS A 207 24.70 10.88 -6.18
C CYS A 207 25.00 12.34 -5.82
N ARG A 208 25.15 12.68 -4.53
CA ARG A 208 25.48 14.05 -4.10
C ARG A 208 26.79 14.56 -4.72
N THR A 209 27.74 13.67 -4.99
CA THR A 209 29.01 13.98 -5.66
C THR A 209 28.88 14.29 -7.16
N ARG A 210 27.79 13.87 -7.83
CA ARG A 210 27.53 14.17 -9.26
C ARG A 210 26.54 15.30 -9.49
N ILE A 211 25.67 15.60 -8.52
CA ILE A 211 24.69 16.70 -8.64
C ILE A 211 25.36 18.08 -8.55
N PHE A 212 26.56 18.19 -7.96
CA PHE A 212 27.28 19.46 -7.85
C PHE A 212 27.93 19.97 -9.14
N SER A 213 27.93 19.21 -10.24
CA SER A 213 28.55 19.64 -11.51
C SER A 213 27.58 20.12 -12.58
N PHE A 214 26.25 20.09 -12.35
CA PHE A 214 25.28 20.66 -13.29
C PHE A 214 24.23 21.50 -12.57
N ASN A 215 24.40 22.81 -12.72
CA ASN A 215 23.54 23.86 -12.18
C ASN A 215 22.16 23.81 -12.85
N PHE A 216 21.13 23.37 -12.14
CA PHE A 216 19.74 23.74 -12.43
C PHE A 216 19.13 24.39 -11.19
N LYS A 217 18.96 25.72 -11.27
CA LYS A 217 18.24 26.54 -10.30
C LYS A 217 16.75 26.24 -10.39
N HIS A 218 16.25 25.24 -9.67
CA HIS A 218 14.87 25.19 -9.15
C HIS A 218 14.82 24.12 -8.05
N GLN A 219 15.24 24.48 -6.84
CA GLN A 219 14.86 23.74 -5.63
C GLN A 219 13.90 24.62 -4.83
N SER A 220 12.63 24.22 -4.82
CA SER A 220 11.78 24.47 -3.65
C SER A 220 12.42 23.73 -2.47
N LYS A 221 12.66 24.46 -1.38
CA LYS A 221 13.13 23.92 -0.11
C LYS A 221 12.32 22.67 0.26
N SER A 222 12.96 21.50 0.24
CA SER A 222 12.45 20.33 0.95
C SER A 222 13.30 20.13 2.20
N THR A 223 12.65 20.41 3.32
CA THR A 223 13.08 20.18 4.69
C THR A 223 13.44 18.70 4.85
N SER A 224 14.66 18.41 5.32
CA SER A 224 15.23 17.22 6.01
C SER A 224 14.61 15.80 5.94
N GLY A 225 13.65 15.49 5.07
CA GLY A 225 12.93 14.21 4.96
C GLY A 225 12.95 13.57 3.56
N GLY A 226 13.63 14.18 2.58
CA GLY A 226 13.52 13.81 1.16
C GLY A 226 13.92 12.37 0.79
N GLY A 227 14.77 11.71 1.59
CA GLY A 227 15.19 10.33 1.30
C GLY A 227 14.06 9.30 1.49
N SER A 228 13.31 9.40 2.60
CA SER A 228 12.25 8.42 2.95
C SER A 228 11.15 8.40 1.89
N ASP A 229 10.71 9.59 1.49
CA ASP A 229 9.70 9.76 0.46
C ASP A 229 10.13 9.21 -0.90
N LEU A 230 11.43 9.27 -1.22
CA LEU A 230 11.92 8.79 -2.50
C LEU A 230 11.82 7.27 -2.63
N TRP A 231 12.24 6.51 -1.62
CA TRP A 231 12.14 5.05 -1.66
C TRP A 231 10.69 4.60 -1.66
N ARG A 232 9.86 5.20 -0.80
CA ARG A 232 8.42 4.94 -0.76
C ARG A 232 7.76 5.18 -2.13
N ASN A 233 8.02 6.33 -2.75
CA ASN A 233 7.49 6.63 -4.08
C ASN A 233 8.03 5.71 -5.17
N MET A 234 9.31 5.35 -5.12
CA MET A 234 9.93 4.44 -6.08
C MET A 234 9.33 3.03 -5.98
N SER A 235 9.18 2.50 -4.76
CA SER A 235 8.52 1.21 -4.50
C SER A 235 7.12 1.20 -5.08
N ARG A 236 6.30 2.20 -4.75
CA ARG A 236 4.92 2.29 -5.24
C ARG A 236 4.83 2.28 -6.76
N VAL A 237 5.63 3.12 -7.44
CA VAL A 237 5.61 3.19 -8.92
C VAL A 237 5.96 1.84 -9.56
N LEU A 238 6.91 1.11 -8.98
CA LEU A 238 7.29 -0.22 -9.48
C LEU A 238 6.17 -1.24 -9.25
N LEU A 239 5.54 -1.21 -8.06
CA LEU A 239 4.48 -2.13 -7.68
C LEU A 239 3.19 -1.90 -8.46
N ASP A 240 2.77 -0.64 -8.63
CA ASP A 240 1.58 -0.25 -9.41
C ASP A 240 1.66 -0.69 -10.89
N ARG A 241 2.87 -0.99 -11.37
CA ARG A 241 3.15 -1.44 -12.75
C ARG A 241 3.45 -2.94 -12.83
N GLY A 242 3.08 -3.70 -11.81
CA GLY A 242 3.14 -5.17 -11.83
C GLY A 242 4.53 -5.75 -11.60
N CYS A 243 5.49 -4.97 -11.06
CA CYS A 243 6.74 -5.57 -10.61
C CYS A 243 6.44 -6.56 -9.45
N ASN A 244 6.87 -7.82 -9.57
CA ASN A 244 6.68 -8.80 -8.50
C ASN A 244 7.51 -8.41 -7.26
N ILE A 245 6.81 -8.28 -6.13
CA ILE A 245 7.34 -7.82 -4.86
C ILE A 245 8.22 -8.86 -4.15
N ASN A 246 8.03 -10.13 -4.48
CA ASN A 246 8.64 -11.28 -3.80
C ASN A 246 9.80 -11.90 -4.60
N TYR A 247 10.26 -11.25 -5.68
CA TYR A 247 11.44 -11.73 -6.40
C TYR A 247 12.67 -11.82 -5.50
N LEU A 248 13.53 -12.79 -5.76
CA LEU A 248 14.84 -12.90 -5.12
C LEU A 248 15.91 -12.27 -6.01
N SER A 249 16.81 -11.51 -5.40
CA SER A 249 18.03 -11.04 -6.06
C SER A 249 19.03 -12.20 -6.25
N LYS A 250 20.12 -11.94 -6.98
CA LYS A 250 21.19 -12.94 -7.16
C LYS A 250 21.86 -13.39 -5.86
N THR A 251 21.76 -12.59 -4.78
CA THR A 251 22.23 -12.94 -3.44
C THR A 251 21.19 -13.71 -2.62
N GLY A 252 20.06 -14.10 -3.24
CA GLY A 252 18.95 -14.77 -2.57
C GLY A 252 18.09 -13.84 -1.70
N GLU A 253 18.29 -12.52 -1.75
CA GLU A 253 17.55 -11.58 -0.90
C GLU A 253 16.31 -11.04 -1.61
N SER A 254 15.15 -11.03 -0.93
CA SER A 254 13.97 -10.28 -1.39
C SER A 254 14.11 -8.77 -1.16
N PRO A 255 13.29 -7.92 -1.80
CA PRO A 255 13.28 -6.48 -1.58
C PRO A 255 13.06 -6.11 -0.11
N LEU A 256 12.23 -6.87 0.61
CA LEU A 256 11.98 -6.68 2.03
C LEU A 256 13.24 -6.93 2.87
N HIS A 257 14.02 -7.98 2.58
CA HIS A 257 15.30 -8.23 3.25
C HIS A 257 16.25 -7.03 3.11
N ILE A 258 16.38 -6.47 1.90
CA ILE A 258 17.26 -5.33 1.63
C ILE A 258 16.84 -4.10 2.45
N LEU A 259 15.54 -3.83 2.55
CA LEU A 259 15.03 -2.70 3.32
C LEU A 259 15.20 -2.91 4.83
N THR A 260 14.99 -4.13 5.32
CA THR A 260 15.25 -4.50 6.72
C THR A 260 16.72 -4.32 7.07
N LYS A 261 17.67 -4.84 6.27
CA LYS A 261 19.12 -4.65 6.48
C LYS A 261 19.54 -3.18 6.53
N ARG A 262 18.75 -2.31 5.91
CA ARG A 262 19.01 -0.86 5.83
C ARG A 262 18.23 -0.03 6.84
N GLY A 263 17.37 -0.65 7.66
CA GLY A 263 16.53 0.05 8.61
C GLY A 263 15.53 1.03 7.98
N ARG A 264 15.04 0.75 6.77
CA ARG A 264 14.12 1.63 6.05
C ARG A 264 12.66 1.25 6.34
N PHE A 265 12.19 1.59 7.53
CA PHE A 265 10.85 1.24 8.02
C PHE A 265 9.72 1.61 7.04
N GLU A 266 9.59 2.89 6.68
CA GLU A 266 8.52 3.39 5.78
C GLU A 266 8.48 2.66 4.42
N ALA A 267 9.65 2.41 3.83
CA ALA A 267 9.72 1.69 2.56
C ALA A 267 9.37 0.20 2.74
N ALA A 268 9.73 -0.40 3.88
CA ALA A 268 9.36 -1.79 4.19
C ALA A 268 7.86 -1.91 4.43
N MET A 269 7.25 -0.94 5.12
CA MET A 269 5.78 -0.84 5.25
C MET A 269 5.09 -0.71 3.91
N THR A 270 5.66 0.08 2.99
CA THR A 270 5.14 0.14 1.60
C THR A 270 5.14 -1.24 0.95
N LEU A 271 6.18 -2.06 1.16
CA LEU A 271 6.22 -3.41 0.60
C LEU A 271 5.20 -4.34 1.28
N LEU A 272 5.16 -4.38 2.62
CA LEU A 272 4.24 -5.22 3.39
C LEU A 272 2.77 -4.92 3.04
N THR A 273 2.43 -3.64 2.92
CA THR A 273 1.07 -3.19 2.56
C THR A 273 0.71 -3.46 1.10
N HIS A 274 1.65 -3.86 0.25
CA HIS A 274 1.39 -4.34 -1.12
C HIS A 274 1.54 -5.86 -1.25
N GLY A 275 1.56 -6.59 -0.13
CA GLY A 275 1.56 -8.05 -0.11
C GLY A 275 2.94 -8.69 -0.19
N ALA A 276 4.00 -7.99 0.25
CA ALA A 276 5.29 -8.63 0.44
C ALA A 276 5.17 -9.74 1.50
N ASP A 277 5.67 -10.94 1.17
CA ASP A 277 5.67 -12.07 2.09
C ASP A 277 6.85 -11.94 3.07
N PRO A 278 6.58 -11.79 4.40
CA PRO A 278 7.64 -11.65 5.39
C PRO A 278 8.41 -12.97 5.65
N ASN A 279 7.88 -14.11 5.20
CA ASN A 279 8.39 -15.46 5.49
C ASN A 279 9.33 -16.01 4.43
N ILE A 280 9.57 -15.26 3.35
CA ILE A 280 10.57 -15.62 2.35
C ILE A 280 11.92 -15.81 3.03
N LYS A 281 12.54 -16.97 2.82
CA LYS A 281 13.91 -17.24 3.29
C LYS A 281 14.91 -16.60 2.32
N GLY A 282 15.68 -15.67 2.85
CA GLY A 282 16.73 -14.99 2.11
C GLY A 282 18.07 -15.72 2.19
N GLN A 283 19.15 -14.93 2.20
CA GLN A 283 20.50 -15.44 2.42
C GLN A 283 20.65 -16.10 3.80
N ASP A 284 21.32 -17.25 3.83
CA ASP A 284 21.53 -18.11 5.01
C ASP A 284 20.20 -18.59 5.66
N GLY A 285 19.14 -18.70 4.86
CA GLY A 285 17.81 -19.11 5.32
C GLY A 285 17.10 -18.08 6.19
N ASN A 286 17.69 -16.90 6.40
CA ASN A 286 17.12 -15.86 7.25
C ASN A 286 15.91 -15.21 6.58
N THR A 287 14.80 -15.15 7.29
CA THR A 287 13.64 -14.33 6.92
C THR A 287 13.85 -12.85 7.26
N ALA A 288 12.94 -11.97 6.83
CA ALA A 288 12.99 -10.56 7.20
C ALA A 288 12.96 -10.36 8.73
N LEU A 289 12.24 -11.22 9.47
CA LEU A 289 12.14 -11.15 10.92
C LEU A 289 13.48 -11.49 11.61
N HIS A 290 14.20 -12.53 11.14
CA HIS A 290 15.54 -12.84 11.62
C HIS A 290 16.48 -11.64 11.51
N LEU A 291 16.45 -10.95 10.37
CA LEU A 291 17.27 -9.77 10.14
C LEU A 291 16.88 -8.60 11.04
N ALA A 292 15.58 -8.37 11.24
CA ALA A 292 15.09 -7.29 12.10
C ALA A 292 15.48 -7.52 13.57
N MET A 293 15.38 -8.76 14.07
CA MET A 293 15.82 -9.18 15.40
C MET A 293 17.33 -9.00 15.59
N LYS A 294 18.13 -9.42 14.59
CA LYS A 294 19.59 -9.24 14.61
C LYS A 294 20.00 -7.77 14.72
N LEU A 295 19.21 -6.86 14.15
CA LEU A 295 19.46 -5.43 14.14
C LEU A 295 18.81 -4.67 15.31
N ASP A 296 18.00 -5.35 16.14
CA ASP A 296 17.25 -4.74 17.26
C ASP A 296 16.30 -3.60 16.81
N HIS A 297 15.74 -3.72 15.61
CA HIS A 297 14.83 -2.71 15.03
C HIS A 297 13.37 -2.95 15.45
N MET A 298 12.98 -2.44 16.62
CA MET A 298 11.67 -2.68 17.24
C MET A 298 10.47 -2.42 16.32
N ASP A 299 10.44 -1.29 15.61
CA ASP A 299 9.29 -0.93 14.76
C ASP A 299 9.11 -1.92 13.60
N LEU A 300 10.22 -2.33 12.98
CA LEU A 300 10.20 -3.36 11.93
C LEU A 300 9.81 -4.73 12.48
N ILE A 301 10.25 -5.07 13.69
CA ILE A 301 9.89 -6.33 14.34
C ILE A 301 8.37 -6.38 14.55
N LYS A 302 7.79 -5.34 15.16
CA LYS A 302 6.33 -5.21 15.35
C LYS A 302 5.59 -5.30 14.01
N ALA A 303 6.03 -4.53 13.02
CA ALA A 303 5.41 -4.53 11.69
C ALA A 303 5.44 -5.92 11.05
N LEU A 304 6.59 -6.61 11.04
CA LEU A 304 6.69 -7.94 10.45
C LEU A 304 5.78 -8.94 11.16
N MET A 305 5.72 -8.92 12.49
CA MET A 305 4.85 -9.81 13.27
C MET A 305 3.37 -9.53 13.03
N VAL A 306 2.96 -8.25 13.03
CA VAL A 306 1.60 -7.85 12.67
C VAL A 306 1.24 -8.37 11.28
N PHE A 307 2.14 -8.25 10.31
CA PHE A 307 1.94 -8.73 8.95
C PHE A 307 2.14 -10.24 8.75
N GLY A 308 2.19 -11.03 9.83
CA GLY A 308 2.16 -12.49 9.75
C GLY A 308 3.52 -13.16 9.56
N ALA A 309 4.61 -12.52 10.00
CA ALA A 309 5.91 -13.17 10.07
C ALA A 309 5.86 -14.35 11.05
N ASP A 310 6.32 -15.50 10.60
CA ASP A 310 6.50 -16.71 11.39
C ASP A 310 7.68 -16.51 12.36
N VAL A 311 7.41 -16.78 13.64
CA VAL A 311 8.37 -16.64 14.73
C VAL A 311 9.10 -17.94 15.06
N GLU A 312 8.64 -19.07 14.52
CA GLU A 312 9.22 -20.40 14.69
C GLU A 312 9.96 -20.90 13.43
N VAL A 313 10.03 -20.08 12.38
CA VAL A 313 10.77 -20.41 11.17
C VAL A 313 12.27 -20.52 11.46
N HIS A 314 12.90 -21.62 11.05
CA HIS A 314 14.32 -21.85 11.25
C HIS A 314 15.14 -21.36 10.04
N ASN A 315 16.25 -20.68 10.30
CA ASN A 315 17.26 -20.34 9.29
C ASN A 315 18.18 -21.55 8.97
N ASP A 316 19.16 -21.39 8.07
CA ASP A 316 20.06 -22.50 7.67
C ASP A 316 20.98 -22.97 8.80
N LEU A 317 21.11 -22.19 9.88
CA LEU A 317 21.83 -22.54 11.11
C LEU A 317 20.93 -23.20 12.16
N GLY A 318 19.65 -23.42 11.86
CA GLY A 318 18.66 -23.93 12.81
C GLY A 318 18.26 -22.91 13.90
N GLU A 319 18.58 -21.63 13.73
CA GLU A 319 18.16 -20.59 14.67
C GLU A 319 16.74 -20.11 14.33
N THR A 320 15.90 -19.92 15.34
CA THR A 320 14.64 -19.16 15.22
C THR A 320 14.90 -17.66 15.38
N PRO A 321 13.98 -16.76 14.93
CA PRO A 321 14.07 -15.34 15.21
C PRO A 321 14.21 -15.02 16.69
N GLY A 322 13.54 -15.80 17.55
CA GLY A 322 13.65 -15.66 19.00
C GLY A 322 15.01 -16.03 19.57
N LEU A 323 15.65 -17.08 19.03
CA LEU A 323 17.01 -17.42 19.41
C LEU A 323 18.01 -16.32 19.01
N ILE A 324 17.84 -15.74 17.82
CA ILE A 324 18.65 -14.58 17.39
C ILE A 324 18.45 -13.42 18.37
N ALA A 325 17.22 -13.04 18.68
CA ALA A 325 16.92 -11.96 19.62
C ALA A 325 17.57 -12.18 21.00
N ALA A 326 17.50 -13.41 21.52
CA ALA A 326 18.12 -13.78 22.79
C ALA A 326 19.66 -13.64 22.78
N ARG A 327 20.30 -13.88 21.62
CA ARG A 327 21.76 -13.82 21.44
C ARG A 327 22.28 -12.43 21.11
N THR A 328 21.55 -11.65 20.32
CA THR A 328 22.03 -10.37 19.76
C THR A 328 21.52 -9.14 20.49
N SER A 329 20.29 -9.15 21.00
CA SER A 329 19.71 -7.99 21.69
C SER A 329 20.37 -7.78 23.05
N LYS A 330 20.68 -6.52 23.38
CA LYS A 330 21.33 -6.11 24.63
C LYS A 330 20.44 -5.14 25.41
N GLY A 331 20.49 -5.19 26.73
CA GLY A 331 19.78 -4.24 27.59
C GLY A 331 18.27 -4.50 27.72
N PRO A 332 17.44 -3.45 27.92
CA PRO A 332 16.02 -3.61 28.21
C PRO A 332 15.21 -4.18 27.04
N ASN A 333 15.65 -3.95 25.80
CA ASN A 333 14.96 -4.41 24.58
C ASN A 333 14.84 -5.93 24.51
N ARG A 334 15.84 -6.68 24.98
CA ARG A 334 15.81 -8.15 24.99
C ARG A 334 14.60 -8.70 25.73
N LYS A 335 14.27 -8.14 26.91
CA LYS A 335 13.12 -8.59 27.70
C LYS A 335 11.81 -8.29 26.97
N VAL A 336 11.72 -7.11 26.35
CA VAL A 336 10.55 -6.70 25.55
C VAL A 336 10.37 -7.64 24.35
N LEU A 337 11.44 -7.93 23.61
CA LEU A 337 11.41 -8.81 22.44
C LEU A 337 11.01 -10.24 22.78
N LEU A 338 11.57 -10.81 23.85
CA LEU A 338 11.21 -12.16 24.27
C LEU A 338 9.76 -12.25 24.74
N ASN A 339 9.25 -11.23 25.45
CA ASN A 339 7.84 -11.16 25.83
C ASN A 339 6.93 -11.05 24.60
N MET A 340 7.33 -10.23 23.62
CA MET A 340 6.66 -10.04 22.33
C MET A 340 6.60 -11.32 21.50
N LEU A 341 7.65 -12.13 21.53
CA LEU A 341 7.64 -13.44 20.86
C LEU A 341 6.72 -14.43 21.58
N CYS A 342 6.76 -14.48 22.91
CA CYS A 342 5.86 -15.36 23.68
C CYS A 342 4.38 -15.06 23.40
N SER A 343 4.02 -13.78 23.25
CA SER A 343 2.63 -13.36 23.01
C SER A 343 2.10 -13.66 21.62
N VAL A 344 2.97 -14.05 20.68
CA VAL A 344 2.54 -14.56 19.36
C VAL A 344 2.67 -16.08 19.23
N GLY A 345 2.88 -16.76 20.36
CA GLY A 345 2.95 -18.21 20.44
C GLY A 345 4.34 -18.80 20.24
N ALA A 346 5.41 -17.99 20.38
CA ALA A 346 6.76 -18.55 20.30
C ALA A 346 7.07 -19.46 21.49
N GLU A 347 7.63 -20.63 21.24
CA GLU A 347 8.00 -21.56 22.31
C GLU A 347 9.20 -21.02 23.10
N ARG A 348 9.17 -21.18 24.44
CA ARG A 348 10.32 -20.79 25.27
C ARG A 348 11.49 -21.71 24.93
N CYS A 349 12.54 -21.15 24.35
CA CYS A 349 13.82 -21.82 24.22
C CYS A 349 14.37 -22.14 25.63
N ASN A 350 14.15 -23.36 26.11
CA ASN A 350 14.90 -23.87 27.26
C ASN A 350 16.35 -24.08 26.79
N PRO A 351 17.36 -23.60 27.52
CA PRO A 351 18.75 -23.95 27.19
C PRO A 351 18.87 -25.47 27.20
N PRO A 352 19.62 -26.09 26.27
CA PRO A 352 19.85 -27.52 26.31
C PRO A 352 20.49 -27.87 27.64
N SER A 353 19.76 -28.58 28.50
CA SER A 353 20.33 -29.15 29.71
C SER A 353 21.35 -30.19 29.26
N LEU A 354 22.55 -30.14 29.86
CA LEU A 354 23.69 -31.00 29.54
C LEU A 354 23.46 -32.51 29.73
N ASN A 355 22.23 -32.95 30.05
CA ASN A 355 21.85 -34.34 30.30
C ASN A 355 20.61 -34.80 29.51
N SER A 356 20.26 -34.15 28.39
CA SER A 356 19.29 -34.74 27.45
C SER A 356 20.01 -35.73 26.52
N PRO A 357 19.53 -36.97 26.35
CA PRO A 357 20.21 -37.95 25.52
C PRO A 357 20.27 -37.46 24.09
N ILE A 358 21.43 -37.63 23.47
CA ILE A 358 21.65 -37.43 22.04
C ILE A 358 20.58 -38.25 21.30
N LEU A 359 19.61 -37.57 20.68
CA LEU A 359 18.70 -38.20 19.72
C LEU A 359 19.52 -38.51 18.47
N SER A 360 20.13 -39.70 18.47
CA SER A 360 20.64 -40.32 17.26
C SER A 360 19.47 -40.52 16.30
N ASP A 361 19.65 -40.06 15.07
CA ASP A 361 18.83 -40.40 13.91
C ASP A 361 18.73 -41.94 13.79
N ASN A 362 17.66 -42.50 14.34
CA ASN A 362 17.21 -43.87 14.09
C ASN A 362 15.69 -43.82 14.02
N LYS A 363 15.19 -43.29 12.90
CA LYS A 363 13.80 -43.51 12.51
C LYS A 363 13.59 -45.02 12.31
N ALA A 364 12.81 -45.62 13.20
CA ALA A 364 12.17 -46.90 12.92
C ALA A 364 11.31 -46.76 11.65
N PRO A 365 11.21 -47.80 10.80
CA PRO A 365 10.35 -47.75 9.63
C PRO A 365 8.89 -47.51 10.05
N PRO A 366 8.07 -46.84 9.22
CA PRO A 366 6.71 -46.51 9.57
C PRO A 366 5.91 -47.79 9.87
N PRO A 367 5.00 -47.76 10.87
CA PRO A 367 4.13 -48.90 11.12
C PRO A 367 3.31 -49.21 9.86
N GLY A 368 3.22 -50.49 9.52
CA GLY A 368 2.43 -50.97 8.40
C GLY A 368 0.97 -50.58 8.55
N ILE A 369 0.37 -50.19 7.43
CA ILE A 369 -1.03 -49.77 7.28
C ILE A 369 -1.93 -50.83 7.90
N GLY A 370 -2.59 -50.49 9.01
CA GLY A 370 -3.53 -51.37 9.69
C GLY A 370 -4.89 -51.39 8.99
N PHE A 371 -5.70 -52.41 9.27
CA PHE A 371 -7.04 -52.58 8.70
C PHE A 371 -7.95 -51.36 8.96
N ASP A 372 -7.72 -50.61 10.05
CA ASP A 372 -8.44 -49.39 10.41
C ASP A 372 -8.09 -48.18 9.52
N ASP A 373 -6.84 -48.09 9.03
CA ASP A 373 -6.43 -47.03 8.08
C ASP A 373 -7.05 -47.25 6.69
N ILE A 374 -7.23 -48.52 6.30
CA ILE A 374 -7.94 -48.89 5.07
C ILE A 374 -9.42 -48.53 5.18
N MET A 375 -10.03 -48.69 6.37
CA MET A 375 -11.40 -48.25 6.61
C MET A 375 -11.53 -46.73 6.59
N HIS A 376 -10.57 -45.97 7.12
CA HIS A 376 -10.60 -44.51 7.04
C HIS A 376 -10.39 -43.97 5.62
N VAL A 377 -9.50 -44.59 4.84
CA VAL A 377 -9.34 -44.26 3.41
C VAL A 377 -10.57 -44.68 2.61
N ALA A 378 -11.18 -45.83 2.90
CA ALA A 378 -12.44 -46.25 2.28
C ALA A 378 -13.59 -45.29 2.61
N VAL A 379 -13.70 -44.82 3.86
CA VAL A 379 -14.70 -43.82 4.28
C VAL A 379 -14.45 -42.47 3.60
N ALA A 380 -13.20 -42.01 3.51
CA ALA A 380 -12.84 -40.76 2.84
C ALA A 380 -13.07 -40.82 1.32
N VAL A 381 -12.75 -41.95 0.68
CA VAL A 381 -13.02 -42.17 -0.75
C VAL A 381 -14.51 -42.33 -1.03
N THR A 382 -15.28 -42.94 -0.11
CA THR A 382 -16.74 -43.03 -0.21
C THR A 382 -17.42 -41.67 -0.02
N ALA A 383 -16.87 -40.81 0.85
CA ALA A 383 -17.33 -39.44 1.04
C ALA A 383 -17.03 -38.54 -0.18
N MET A 384 -15.91 -38.77 -0.88
CA MET A 384 -15.58 -38.04 -2.11
C MET A 384 -16.31 -38.57 -3.36
N SER A 385 -16.87 -39.78 -3.31
CA SER A 385 -17.56 -40.41 -4.45
C SER A 385 -19.09 -40.24 -4.43
N ARG A 386 -19.66 -39.72 -3.34
CA ARG A 386 -21.09 -39.36 -3.27
C ARG A 386 -21.27 -37.89 -3.61
N GLY A 387 -21.39 -37.61 -4.91
CA GLY A 387 -22.05 -36.41 -5.38
C GLY A 387 -23.49 -36.33 -4.85
N PHE A 388 -23.94 -35.11 -4.56
CA PHE A 388 -25.33 -34.67 -4.38
C PHE A 388 -26.37 -35.79 -4.19
N ALA A 389 -26.69 -36.10 -2.95
CA ALA A 389 -27.98 -36.66 -2.58
C ALA A 389 -28.32 -36.24 -1.15
N GLU A 390 -29.48 -35.61 -0.98
CA GLU A 390 -30.13 -35.33 0.29
C GLU A 390 -30.06 -36.56 1.20
N VAL A 391 -29.68 -36.34 2.46
CA VAL A 391 -30.04 -37.25 3.55
C VAL A 391 -30.64 -36.39 4.65
N ASP A 392 -31.97 -36.25 4.55
CA ASP A 392 -32.84 -35.98 5.70
C ASP A 392 -32.61 -37.07 6.75
N GLY A 393 -31.89 -36.70 7.81
CA GLY A 393 -31.84 -37.45 9.05
C GLY A 393 -32.45 -36.58 10.14
N LEU A 394 -33.64 -36.94 10.61
CA LEU A 394 -34.33 -36.33 11.74
C LEU A 394 -33.38 -36.19 12.95
N GLN A 395 -32.79 -35.02 13.12
CA GLN A 395 -32.40 -34.54 14.43
C GLN A 395 -33.59 -33.78 15.01
N THR A 396 -34.16 -34.35 16.06
CA THR A 396 -35.15 -33.71 16.92
C THR A 396 -34.63 -32.38 17.46
N GLY A 397 -35.05 -31.28 16.83
CA GLY A 397 -35.39 -30.02 17.49
C GLY A 397 -34.29 -29.17 18.13
N SER A 398 -33.13 -28.99 17.50
CA SER A 398 -32.29 -27.82 17.80
C SER A 398 -32.96 -26.58 17.17
N LYS A 399 -33.43 -25.63 17.99
CA LYS A 399 -33.94 -24.35 17.49
C LYS A 399 -32.78 -23.60 16.83
N LYS A 400 -32.90 -23.30 15.54
CA LYS A 400 -31.92 -22.52 14.77
C LYS A 400 -31.72 -21.15 15.45
N MET A 401 -30.49 -20.89 15.90
CA MET A 401 -30.09 -19.65 16.54
C MET A 401 -29.25 -18.82 15.57
N ASP A 402 -29.58 -17.55 15.42
CA ASP A 402 -28.81 -16.60 14.62
C ASP A 402 -27.66 -16.00 15.44
N ARG A 403 -26.55 -15.71 14.76
CA ARG A 403 -25.36 -15.06 15.31
C ARG A 403 -25.20 -13.66 14.70
N LEU A 404 -24.97 -12.65 15.55
CA LEU A 404 -24.79 -11.26 15.14
C LEU A 404 -23.36 -10.78 15.40
N LEU A 405 -22.75 -10.19 14.39
CA LEU A 405 -21.51 -9.42 14.47
C LEU A 405 -21.82 -7.92 14.38
N CYS A 406 -21.31 -7.13 15.32
CA CYS A 406 -21.43 -5.67 15.35
C CYS A 406 -20.05 -5.02 15.31
N LEU A 407 -19.85 -4.09 14.36
CA LEU A 407 -18.58 -3.43 14.09
C LEU A 407 -18.72 -1.91 14.30
N ASP A 408 -18.01 -1.38 15.28
CA ASP A 408 -18.09 0.04 15.62
C ASP A 408 -17.45 0.95 14.57
N GLY A 409 -17.86 2.22 14.57
CA GLY A 409 -17.14 3.28 13.84
C GLY A 409 -15.82 3.68 14.52
N GLY A 410 -14.95 4.37 13.76
CA GLY A 410 -13.65 4.81 14.30
C GLY A 410 -12.58 5.23 13.31
N GLY A 411 -12.92 5.57 12.06
CA GLY A 411 -11.93 6.02 11.07
C GLY A 411 -10.85 4.96 10.80
N ILE A 412 -9.60 5.37 10.64
CA ILE A 412 -8.48 4.44 10.35
C ILE A 412 -8.28 3.37 11.42
N LYS A 413 -8.77 3.60 12.65
CA LYS A 413 -8.75 2.61 13.73
C LYS A 413 -9.58 1.35 13.44
N GLY A 414 -10.36 1.31 12.35
CA GLY A 414 -10.94 0.06 11.85
C GLY A 414 -9.91 -1.07 11.62
N LEU A 415 -8.62 -0.73 11.49
CA LEU A 415 -7.51 -1.69 11.55
C LEU A 415 -7.54 -2.58 12.81
N VAL A 416 -7.98 -2.06 13.96
CA VAL A 416 -8.17 -2.82 15.21
C VAL A 416 -9.23 -3.91 15.03
N LEU A 417 -10.37 -3.56 14.40
CA LEU A 417 -11.43 -4.53 14.09
C LEU A 417 -10.90 -5.63 13.18
N ILE A 418 -10.19 -5.25 12.11
CA ILE A 418 -9.60 -6.20 11.17
C ILE A 418 -8.64 -7.15 11.89
N GLN A 419 -7.80 -6.65 12.79
CA GLN A 419 -6.85 -7.48 13.53
C GLN A 419 -7.53 -8.48 14.48
N MET A 420 -8.63 -8.08 15.13
CA MET A 420 -9.45 -8.99 15.95
C MET A 420 -10.18 -10.03 15.08
N LEU A 421 -10.67 -9.63 13.90
CA LEU A 421 -11.31 -10.55 12.96
C LEU A 421 -10.31 -11.56 12.37
N ILE A 422 -9.07 -11.16 12.05
CA ILE A 422 -8.01 -12.09 11.63
C ILE A 422 -7.76 -13.15 12.72
N ALA A 423 -7.68 -12.74 13.98
CA ALA A 423 -7.49 -13.67 15.08
C ALA A 423 -8.68 -14.62 15.24
N LEU A 424 -9.90 -14.12 15.06
CA LEU A 424 -11.12 -14.91 15.08
C LEU A 424 -11.19 -15.93 13.93
N GLU A 425 -10.85 -15.52 12.68
CA GLU A 425 -10.78 -16.44 11.53
C GLU A 425 -9.73 -17.54 11.75
N LYS A 426 -8.56 -17.17 12.28
CA LYS A 426 -7.48 -18.12 12.57
C LYS A 426 -7.89 -19.14 13.63
N GLU A 427 -8.55 -18.71 14.71
CA GLU A 427 -8.99 -19.60 15.79
C GLU A 427 -10.18 -20.46 15.37
N ALA A 428 -11.13 -19.92 14.60
CA ALA A 428 -12.31 -20.66 14.14
C ALA A 428 -12.02 -21.57 12.95
N GLY A 429 -10.94 -21.34 12.19
CA GLY A 429 -10.60 -22.06 10.97
C GLY A 429 -11.60 -21.85 9.82
N ARG A 430 -12.45 -20.81 9.89
CA ARG A 430 -13.49 -20.50 8.91
C ARG A 430 -13.56 -18.98 8.65
N PRO A 431 -13.92 -18.55 7.43
CA PRO A 431 -14.10 -17.13 7.12
C PRO A 431 -15.20 -16.48 7.96
N ILE A 432 -15.05 -15.20 8.33
CA ILE A 432 -16.03 -14.46 9.16
C ILE A 432 -17.45 -14.53 8.58
N ARG A 433 -17.59 -14.42 7.26
CA ARG A 433 -18.89 -14.45 6.57
C ARG A 433 -19.71 -15.72 6.82
N GLU A 434 -19.06 -16.80 7.25
CA GLU A 434 -19.69 -18.09 7.54
C GLU A 434 -19.96 -18.30 9.04
N LEU A 435 -19.39 -17.46 9.89
CA LEU A 435 -19.55 -17.53 11.35
C LEU A 435 -20.76 -16.76 11.85
N PHE A 436 -21.29 -15.83 11.05
CA PHE A 436 -22.36 -14.93 11.46
C PHE A 436 -23.48 -14.91 10.44
N ASP A 437 -24.73 -14.85 10.93
CA ASP A 437 -25.94 -14.78 10.10
C ASP A 437 -26.34 -13.31 9.85
N TRP A 438 -25.96 -12.43 10.77
CA TRP A 438 -26.16 -10.99 10.71
C TRP A 438 -24.85 -10.24 10.94
N VAL A 439 -24.62 -9.19 10.16
CA VAL A 439 -23.48 -8.28 10.31
C VAL A 439 -23.99 -6.84 10.32
N SER A 440 -23.60 -6.08 11.33
CA SER A 440 -23.93 -4.66 11.46
C SER A 440 -22.67 -3.83 11.58
N GLY A 441 -22.66 -2.65 10.96
CA GLY A 441 -21.48 -1.78 11.00
C GLY A 441 -21.81 -0.29 10.91
N THR A 442 -21.01 0.51 11.60
CA THR A 442 -21.07 1.98 11.54
C THR A 442 -19.77 2.56 11.01
N SER A 443 -19.85 3.58 10.16
CA SER A 443 -18.68 4.26 9.60
C SER A 443 -17.71 3.27 8.96
N THR A 444 -16.47 3.23 9.43
CA THR A 444 -15.47 2.25 9.02
C THR A 444 -15.89 0.80 9.29
N GLY A 445 -16.57 0.50 10.40
CA GLY A 445 -17.18 -0.80 10.66
C GLY A 445 -18.25 -1.15 9.62
N GLY A 446 -18.95 -0.16 9.06
CA GLY A 446 -19.87 -0.31 7.95
C GLY A 446 -19.18 -0.70 6.64
N ILE A 447 -18.04 -0.05 6.32
CA ILE A 447 -17.20 -0.43 5.17
C ILE A 447 -16.71 -1.89 5.34
N LEU A 448 -16.27 -2.25 6.54
CA LEU A 448 -15.79 -3.59 6.86
C LEU A 448 -16.91 -4.65 6.82
N ALA A 449 -18.10 -4.34 7.34
CA ALA A 449 -19.28 -5.19 7.24
C ALA A 449 -19.63 -5.51 5.77
N LEU A 450 -19.61 -4.50 4.90
CA LEU A 450 -19.80 -4.69 3.47
C LEU A 450 -18.67 -5.52 2.85
N ALA A 451 -17.43 -5.32 3.25
CA ALA A 451 -16.31 -6.12 2.76
C ALA A 451 -16.42 -7.60 3.15
N ILE A 452 -16.85 -7.90 4.38
CA ILE A 452 -17.07 -9.26 4.88
C ILE A 452 -18.14 -9.97 4.04
N VAL A 453 -19.30 -9.33 3.82
CA VAL A 453 -20.40 -9.97 3.08
C VAL A 453 -20.04 -10.21 1.61
N HIS A 454 -19.19 -9.36 1.03
CA HIS A 454 -18.61 -9.56 -0.30
C HIS A 454 -17.43 -10.56 -0.32
N GLY A 455 -17.12 -11.22 0.79
CA GLY A 455 -16.12 -12.30 0.86
C GLY A 455 -14.66 -11.84 0.73
N LYS A 456 -14.35 -10.60 1.09
CA LYS A 456 -12.97 -10.10 1.09
C LYS A 456 -12.19 -10.64 2.30
N SER A 457 -10.95 -11.08 2.09
CA SER A 457 -10.06 -11.54 3.18
C SER A 457 -9.67 -10.39 4.11
N MET A 458 -9.55 -10.70 5.41
CA MET A 458 -9.18 -9.71 6.41
C MET A 458 -7.72 -9.24 6.26
N GLU A 459 -6.79 -10.11 5.86
CA GLU A 459 -5.40 -9.73 5.56
C GLU A 459 -5.32 -8.74 4.39
N TYR A 460 -6.13 -8.99 3.35
CA TYR A 460 -6.26 -8.06 2.23
C TYR A 460 -6.80 -6.70 2.70
N LEU A 461 -7.83 -6.68 3.55
CA LEU A 461 -8.43 -5.45 4.07
C LEU A 461 -7.47 -4.67 4.96
N ARG A 462 -6.65 -5.35 5.79
CA ARG A 462 -5.58 -4.70 6.56
C ARG A 462 -4.65 -3.92 5.64
N CYS A 463 -4.13 -4.59 4.62
CA CYS A 463 -3.24 -3.97 3.64
C CYS A 463 -3.93 -2.82 2.88
N LEU A 464 -5.20 -3.03 2.52
CA LEU A 464 -6.02 -2.04 1.82
C LEU A 464 -6.18 -0.75 2.63
N TYR A 465 -6.40 -0.84 3.94
CA TYR A 465 -6.56 0.32 4.81
C TYR A 465 -5.28 1.15 4.93
N PHE A 466 -4.11 0.49 5.03
CA PHE A 466 -2.82 1.17 5.00
C PHE A 466 -2.57 1.89 3.66
N ARG A 467 -3.07 1.37 2.54
CA ARG A 467 -3.00 2.05 1.24
C ARG A 467 -4.04 3.17 1.13
N MET A 468 -5.25 2.95 1.65
CA MET A 468 -6.37 3.89 1.62
C MET A 468 -6.06 5.16 2.39
N LYS A 469 -5.50 5.06 3.61
CA LYS A 469 -5.20 6.24 4.46
C LYS A 469 -4.31 7.24 3.73
N GLU A 470 -3.35 6.75 2.94
CA GLU A 470 -2.44 7.59 2.18
C GLU A 470 -3.13 8.31 1.05
N GLN A 471 -4.21 7.75 0.47
CA GLN A 471 -4.96 8.32 -0.65
C GLN A 471 -6.06 9.28 -0.18
N VAL A 472 -6.73 8.92 0.91
CA VAL A 472 -7.95 9.58 1.40
C VAL A 472 -7.62 10.78 2.30
N PHE A 473 -6.66 10.67 3.21
CA PHE A 473 -6.33 11.74 4.17
C PHE A 473 -5.23 12.67 3.64
N LYS A 474 -5.42 13.18 2.42
CA LYS A 474 -4.52 14.16 1.80
C LYS A 474 -5.10 15.57 1.86
N GLY A 475 -4.28 16.53 2.28
CA GLY A 475 -4.66 17.94 2.35
C GLY A 475 -5.23 18.33 3.71
N SER A 476 -6.06 19.37 3.73
CA SER A 476 -6.68 19.91 4.95
C SER A 476 -8.15 19.52 5.05
N ARG A 477 -8.63 19.32 6.28
CA ARG A 477 -10.04 19.04 6.55
C ARG A 477 -10.95 20.23 6.16
N PRO A 478 -12.19 19.97 5.68
CA PRO A 478 -12.70 18.66 5.29
C PRO A 478 -12.01 18.16 4.01
N TYR A 479 -11.70 16.86 3.97
CA TYR A 479 -11.05 16.21 2.84
C TYR A 479 -11.96 16.16 1.62
N GLU A 480 -11.35 16.12 0.43
CA GLU A 480 -12.08 15.90 -0.81
C GLU A 480 -12.74 14.51 -0.80
N SER A 481 -14.02 14.43 -1.17
CA SER A 481 -14.74 13.14 -1.19
C SER A 481 -14.29 12.23 -2.33
N GLY A 482 -13.74 12.78 -3.41
CA GLY A 482 -13.40 12.06 -4.64
C GLY A 482 -12.52 10.82 -4.42
N PRO A 483 -11.36 10.93 -3.74
CA PRO A 483 -10.50 9.77 -3.46
C PRO A 483 -11.20 8.64 -2.71
N LEU A 484 -12.01 8.95 -1.69
CA LEU A 484 -12.76 7.94 -0.93
C LEU A 484 -13.87 7.31 -1.78
N GLU A 485 -14.56 8.10 -2.59
CA GLU A 485 -15.61 7.58 -3.48
C GLU A 485 -15.03 6.67 -4.57
N GLU A 486 -13.94 7.07 -5.23
CA GLU A 486 -13.26 6.26 -6.22
C GLU A 486 -12.70 4.97 -5.61
N PHE A 487 -12.11 5.06 -4.41
CA PHE A 487 -11.71 3.89 -3.65
C PHE A 487 -12.88 2.92 -3.42
N LEU A 488 -14.00 3.40 -2.88
CA LEU A 488 -15.17 2.55 -2.60
C LEU A 488 -15.77 1.96 -3.88
N LYS A 489 -15.77 2.70 -4.99
CA LYS A 489 -16.22 2.21 -6.30
C LYS A 489 -15.31 1.12 -6.87
N ASN A 490 -14.00 1.30 -6.78
CA ASN A 490 -13.03 0.29 -7.23
C ASN A 490 -13.13 -0.99 -6.39
N GLU A 491 -13.37 -0.82 -5.09
CA GLU A 491 -13.42 -1.93 -4.15
C GLU A 491 -14.74 -2.70 -4.21
N PHE A 492 -15.89 -2.03 -4.25
CA PHE A 492 -17.20 -2.69 -4.21
C PHE A 492 -17.85 -2.83 -5.59
N GLY A 493 -17.34 -2.15 -6.61
CA GLY A 493 -17.97 -2.01 -7.91
C GLY A 493 -18.94 -0.82 -7.94
N GLU A 494 -18.92 -0.07 -9.05
CA GLU A 494 -19.73 1.16 -9.18
C GLU A 494 -21.24 0.88 -9.24
N ASN A 495 -21.63 -0.27 -9.79
CA ASN A 495 -23.03 -0.66 -10.03
C ASN A 495 -23.52 -1.78 -9.10
N THR A 496 -22.68 -2.25 -8.17
CA THR A 496 -23.03 -3.31 -7.24
C THR A 496 -24.07 -2.81 -6.25
N LYS A 497 -25.15 -3.57 -6.12
CA LYS A 497 -26.30 -3.25 -5.27
C LYS A 497 -26.21 -4.02 -3.95
N MET A 498 -26.83 -3.46 -2.91
CA MET A 498 -26.87 -4.09 -1.58
C MET A 498 -27.45 -5.50 -1.64
N THR A 499 -28.50 -5.73 -2.44
CA THR A 499 -29.18 -7.02 -2.57
C THR A 499 -28.46 -8.04 -3.46
N ASP A 500 -27.32 -7.70 -4.06
CA ASP A 500 -26.54 -8.66 -4.85
C ASP A 500 -25.90 -9.75 -3.97
N VAL A 501 -25.78 -9.49 -2.67
CA VAL A 501 -25.42 -10.46 -1.64
C VAL A 501 -26.63 -10.69 -0.74
N THR A 502 -27.04 -11.94 -0.55
CA THR A 502 -28.22 -12.30 0.25
C THR A 502 -27.90 -12.86 1.63
N HIS A 503 -26.68 -13.37 1.83
CA HIS A 503 -26.20 -13.89 3.10
C HIS A 503 -24.70 -13.61 3.30
N PRO A 504 -24.26 -13.20 4.51
CA PRO A 504 -25.09 -12.88 5.67
C PRO A 504 -25.93 -11.62 5.47
N ARG A 505 -26.94 -11.43 6.31
CA ARG A 505 -27.77 -10.21 6.28
C ARG A 505 -26.92 -9.07 6.84
N VAL A 506 -26.84 -7.97 6.10
CA VAL A 506 -26.02 -6.81 6.47
C VAL A 506 -26.87 -5.57 6.71
N MET A 507 -26.52 -4.82 7.74
CA MET A 507 -27.08 -3.49 8.00
C MET A 507 -25.98 -2.47 8.29
N VAL A 508 -26.06 -1.31 7.67
CA VAL A 508 -25.06 -0.24 7.77
C VAL A 508 -25.74 1.05 8.19
N THR A 509 -25.26 1.67 9.26
CA THR A 509 -25.88 2.86 9.87
C THR A 509 -25.50 4.15 9.15
N SER A 510 -26.40 5.11 9.13
CA SER A 510 -26.16 6.48 8.68
C SER A 510 -27.21 7.41 9.26
N VAL A 511 -26.93 8.71 9.35
CA VAL A 511 -27.90 9.71 9.83
C VAL A 511 -28.53 10.44 8.65
N LEU A 512 -29.86 10.44 8.59
CA LEU A 512 -30.65 11.29 7.70
C LEU A 512 -30.65 12.72 8.25
N ALA A 513 -29.91 13.59 7.56
CA ALA A 513 -29.70 14.98 7.94
C ALA A 513 -30.52 15.98 7.09
N ASP A 514 -31.38 15.50 6.19
CA ASP A 514 -32.35 16.34 5.45
C ASP A 514 -33.54 16.79 6.30
N ARG A 515 -33.56 16.44 7.59
CA ARG A 515 -34.65 16.66 8.55
C ARG A 515 -34.09 17.02 9.92
N HIS A 516 -34.92 17.70 10.72
CA HIS A 516 -34.62 18.02 12.11
C HIS A 516 -35.85 17.68 12.98
N PRO A 517 -35.71 16.83 14.01
CA PRO A 517 -34.49 16.11 14.42
C PRO A 517 -34.01 15.12 13.36
N GLY A 518 -32.70 14.86 13.31
CA GLY A 518 -32.12 13.87 12.40
C GLY A 518 -32.53 12.45 12.80
N GLU A 519 -32.66 11.55 11.82
CA GLU A 519 -33.15 10.18 12.04
C GLU A 519 -32.08 9.14 11.66
N LEU A 520 -32.06 8.00 12.36
CA LEU A 520 -31.22 6.87 12.01
C LEU A 520 -31.76 6.17 10.75
N HIS A 521 -30.88 5.93 9.78
CA HIS A 521 -31.15 5.13 8.60
C HIS A 521 -30.25 3.90 8.56
N LEU A 522 -30.86 2.76 8.22
CA LEU A 522 -30.16 1.50 8.00
C LEU A 522 -30.19 1.16 6.50
N PHE A 523 -29.03 1.20 5.86
CA PHE A 523 -28.82 0.57 4.56
C PHE A 523 -28.76 -0.94 4.79
N ARG A 524 -29.44 -1.73 3.95
CA ARG A 524 -29.60 -3.18 4.18
C ARG A 524 -29.73 -3.97 2.89
N ASN A 525 -29.34 -5.25 2.91
CA ASN A 525 -29.48 -6.17 1.78
C ASN A 525 -30.77 -7.01 1.81
N TYR A 526 -31.64 -6.78 2.78
CA TYR A 526 -32.93 -7.45 2.92
C TYR A 526 -34.07 -6.43 2.99
N ASP A 527 -35.29 -6.88 2.73
CA ASP A 527 -36.47 -6.02 2.79
C ASP A 527 -36.75 -5.55 4.23
N PRO A 528 -37.09 -4.26 4.43
CA PRO A 528 -37.38 -3.72 5.76
C PRO A 528 -38.52 -4.49 6.45
N PRO A 529 -38.53 -4.57 7.80
CA PRO A 529 -39.68 -5.08 8.53
C PRO A 529 -40.93 -4.27 8.19
N ALA A 530 -41.97 -4.92 7.68
CA ALA A 530 -43.22 -4.29 7.22
C ALA A 530 -44.16 -3.84 8.36
N LEU A 531 -43.63 -3.62 9.57
CA LEU A 531 -44.44 -3.20 10.72
C LEU A 531 -44.88 -1.75 10.52
N GLN A 532 -46.17 -1.55 10.29
CA GLN A 532 -46.78 -0.24 10.20
C GLN A 532 -46.60 0.48 11.55
N ARG A 533 -45.79 1.54 11.55
CA ARG A 533 -45.61 2.44 12.68
C ARG A 533 -46.18 3.80 12.31
N ASP A 534 -46.86 4.43 13.25
CA ASP A 534 -47.15 5.84 13.13
C ASP A 534 -45.81 6.61 13.06
N PRO A 535 -45.69 7.60 12.16
CA PRO A 535 -44.47 8.38 12.07
C PRO A 535 -44.21 9.05 13.43
N PRO A 536 -42.98 8.97 13.97
CA PRO A 536 -42.66 9.49 15.30
C PRO A 536 -42.84 11.01 15.39
N TYR A 537 -42.83 11.70 14.25
CA TYR A 537 -43.00 13.14 14.13
C TYR A 537 -44.07 13.50 13.11
N THR A 538 -44.93 14.45 13.46
CA THR A 538 -45.81 15.13 12.50
C THR A 538 -44.96 16.05 11.62
N SER A 539 -44.88 15.76 10.31
CA SER A 539 -44.12 16.59 9.37
C SER A 539 -45.05 17.44 8.50
N THR A 540 -44.77 18.74 8.43
CA THR A 540 -45.33 19.64 7.40
C THR A 540 -44.51 19.63 6.11
N ALA A 541 -43.26 19.14 6.18
CA ALA A 541 -42.35 19.06 5.04
C ALA A 541 -42.50 17.72 4.29
N LYS A 542 -42.34 17.77 2.96
CA LYS A 542 -42.28 16.58 2.10
C LYS A 542 -40.82 16.15 1.92
N PHE A 543 -40.42 15.07 2.57
CA PHE A 543 -39.09 14.49 2.40
C PHE A 543 -39.02 13.56 1.19
N GLN A 544 -37.82 13.41 0.61
CA GLN A 544 -37.60 12.40 -0.43
C GLN A 544 -37.78 11.00 0.17
N PRO A 545 -38.44 10.06 -0.54
CA PRO A 545 -38.61 8.70 -0.05
C PRO A 545 -37.25 8.00 0.14
N LEU A 546 -37.21 6.99 1.00
CA LEU A 546 -36.04 6.14 1.15
C LEU A 546 -35.89 5.26 -0.09
N THR A 547 -34.66 5.07 -0.56
CA THR A 547 -34.36 4.11 -1.62
C THR A 547 -34.59 2.71 -1.11
N VAL A 548 -35.26 1.88 -1.92
CA VAL A 548 -35.47 0.47 -1.58
C VAL A 548 -34.16 -0.31 -1.68
N PRO A 549 -33.96 -1.38 -0.89
CA PRO A 549 -32.71 -2.16 -0.89
C PRO A 549 -32.19 -2.54 -2.30
N LYS A 550 -33.08 -2.91 -3.22
CA LYS A 550 -32.78 -3.32 -4.60
C LYS A 550 -32.20 -2.21 -5.50
N GLU A 551 -32.24 -0.97 -5.05
CA GLU A 551 -31.71 0.22 -5.75
C GLU A 551 -30.53 0.84 -5.00
N GLN A 552 -30.22 0.39 -3.78
CA GLN A 552 -29.13 0.92 -2.99
C GLN A 552 -27.79 0.40 -3.52
N LEU A 553 -26.87 1.31 -3.85
CA LEU A 553 -25.50 0.96 -4.26
C LEU A 553 -24.61 0.77 -3.02
N VAL A 554 -23.80 -0.29 -3.03
CA VAL A 554 -22.92 -0.67 -1.91
C VAL A 554 -21.95 0.47 -1.56
N TRP A 555 -21.24 1.01 -2.57
CA TRP A 555 -20.27 2.08 -2.35
C TRP A 555 -20.91 3.36 -1.81
N ARG A 556 -22.18 3.65 -2.16
CA ARG A 556 -22.91 4.80 -1.63
C ARG A 556 -23.31 4.59 -0.18
N ALA A 557 -23.77 3.39 0.18
CA ALA A 557 -24.08 3.04 1.56
C ALA A 557 -22.82 3.17 2.45
N ALA A 558 -21.70 2.62 1.98
CA ALA A 558 -20.40 2.75 2.64
C ALA A 558 -19.98 4.22 2.82
N ARG A 559 -20.08 5.05 1.76
CA ARG A 559 -19.69 6.46 1.80
C ARG A 559 -20.59 7.29 2.73
N SER A 560 -21.89 7.03 2.71
CA SER A 560 -22.88 7.67 3.58
C SER A 560 -22.61 7.35 5.05
N SER A 561 -22.32 6.09 5.35
CA SER A 561 -21.99 5.64 6.71
C SER A 561 -20.69 6.25 7.23
N GLY A 562 -19.65 6.37 6.39
CA GLY A 562 -18.35 6.95 6.77
C GLY A 562 -18.23 8.46 6.63
N ALA A 563 -19.33 9.21 6.48
CA ALA A 563 -19.34 10.64 6.23
C ALA A 563 -19.10 11.49 7.50
N ALA A 564 -18.01 11.23 8.21
CA ALA A 564 -17.72 11.83 9.52
C ALA A 564 -17.72 13.37 9.44
N PRO A 565 -18.58 14.07 10.20
CA PRO A 565 -18.60 15.53 10.23
C PRO A 565 -17.23 16.09 10.58
N THR A 566 -16.90 17.26 10.04
CA THR A 566 -15.56 17.90 10.10
C THR A 566 -14.46 17.22 9.27
N TYR A 567 -14.53 15.91 9.03
CA TYR A 567 -13.56 15.18 8.20
C TYR A 567 -14.00 15.15 6.74
N PHE A 568 -15.26 14.83 6.47
CA PHE A 568 -15.80 14.71 5.13
C PHE A 568 -17.07 15.54 4.97
N ARG A 569 -17.37 15.93 3.72
CA ARG A 569 -18.67 16.51 3.38
C ARG A 569 -19.77 15.45 3.46
N PRO A 570 -21.04 15.84 3.71
CA PRO A 570 -22.18 14.93 3.67
C PRO A 570 -22.32 14.27 2.29
N MET A 571 -22.84 13.04 2.26
CA MET A 571 -23.16 12.34 1.01
C MET A 571 -24.65 12.56 0.69
N GLY A 572 -24.95 13.61 -0.07
CA GLY A 572 -26.33 14.04 -0.28
C GLY A 572 -26.98 14.40 1.06
N ARG A 573 -27.97 13.62 1.48
CA ARG A 573 -28.72 13.80 2.74
C ARG A 573 -28.16 13.02 3.94
N PHE A 574 -27.05 12.30 3.74
CA PHE A 574 -26.54 11.36 4.72
C PHE A 574 -25.26 11.87 5.41
N LEU A 575 -25.22 11.69 6.73
CA LEU A 575 -24.06 11.89 7.59
C LEU A 575 -23.62 10.55 8.21
N ASP A 576 -22.44 10.55 8.83
CA ASP A 576 -21.91 9.38 9.52
C ASP A 576 -22.89 8.83 10.57
N GLY A 577 -23.04 7.51 10.58
CA GLY A 577 -23.88 6.81 11.56
C GLY A 577 -23.38 6.98 13.00
N GLY A 578 -22.10 7.33 13.18
CA GLY A 578 -21.46 7.55 14.47
C GLY A 578 -22.11 8.64 15.32
N LEU A 579 -22.88 9.55 14.73
CA LEU A 579 -23.63 10.57 15.47
C LEU A 579 -24.82 10.02 16.27
N LEU A 580 -25.40 8.88 15.87
CA LEU A 580 -26.57 8.28 16.53
C LEU A 580 -26.34 6.85 17.00
N ALA A 581 -25.55 6.07 16.28
CA ALA A 581 -25.36 4.63 16.49
C ALA A 581 -23.90 4.22 16.22
N ASN A 582 -22.92 4.85 16.88
CA ASN A 582 -21.50 4.53 16.63
C ASN A 582 -21.14 3.08 16.97
N ASN A 583 -21.75 2.56 18.03
CA ASN A 583 -21.84 1.13 18.31
C ASN A 583 -23.23 0.65 17.87
N PRO A 584 -23.35 -0.10 16.77
CA PRO A 584 -24.65 -0.44 16.20
C PRO A 584 -25.36 -1.61 16.91
N THR A 585 -24.84 -2.10 18.04
CA THR A 585 -25.32 -3.34 18.67
C THR A 585 -26.79 -3.26 19.09
N LEU A 586 -27.17 -2.20 19.80
CA LEU A 586 -28.55 -2.03 20.27
C LEU A 586 -29.53 -1.84 19.10
N ASP A 587 -29.14 -1.05 18.09
CA ASP A 587 -29.94 -0.81 16.89
C ASP A 587 -30.10 -2.08 16.06
N ALA A 588 -29.04 -2.89 15.93
CA ALA A 588 -29.08 -4.15 15.21
C ALA A 588 -29.97 -5.19 15.91
N MET A 589 -29.86 -5.34 17.23
CA MET A 589 -30.76 -6.21 18.00
C MET A 589 -32.22 -5.76 17.87
N THR A 590 -32.44 -4.44 17.88
CA THR A 590 -33.77 -3.84 17.69
C THR A 590 -34.34 -4.14 16.29
N GLU A 591 -33.52 -4.02 15.25
CA GLU A 591 -33.89 -4.34 13.86
C GLU A 591 -34.20 -5.83 13.70
N ILE A 592 -33.35 -6.72 14.22
CA ILE A 592 -33.55 -8.19 14.15
C ILE A 592 -34.84 -8.59 14.87
N HIS A 593 -35.11 -8.01 16.04
CA HIS A 593 -36.37 -8.25 16.74
C HIS A 593 -37.58 -7.82 15.89
N GLN A 594 -37.52 -6.65 15.25
CA GLN A 594 -38.59 -6.14 14.38
C GLN A 594 -38.76 -7.01 13.13
N TYR A 595 -37.66 -7.46 12.53
CA TYR A 595 -37.66 -8.38 11.40
C TYR A 595 -38.36 -9.69 11.75
N ASN A 596 -37.97 -10.32 12.85
CA ASN A 596 -38.59 -11.54 13.35
C ASN A 596 -40.08 -11.35 13.68
N LYS A 597 -40.46 -10.20 14.27
CA LYS A 597 -41.86 -9.88 14.55
C LYS A 597 -42.67 -9.69 13.25
N ALA A 598 -42.10 -9.07 12.23
CA ALA A 598 -42.72 -8.91 10.92
C ALA A 598 -42.93 -10.26 10.22
N LEU A 599 -41.95 -11.17 10.28
CA LEU A 599 -42.09 -12.54 9.76
C LEU A 599 -43.25 -13.29 10.42
N LYS A 600 -43.37 -13.20 11.76
CA LYS A 600 -44.52 -13.80 12.48
C LYS A 600 -45.85 -13.21 12.03
N ALA A 601 -45.93 -11.90 11.91
CA ALA A 601 -47.15 -11.22 11.46
C ALA A 601 -47.57 -11.60 10.02
N GLN A 602 -46.60 -11.99 9.18
CA GLN A 602 -46.82 -12.48 7.82
C GLN A 602 -47.13 -13.99 7.75
N GLY A 603 -47.24 -14.68 8.89
CA GLY A 603 -47.45 -16.14 8.94
C GLY A 603 -46.21 -16.97 8.60
N ARG A 604 -45.02 -16.36 8.57
CA ARG A 604 -43.73 -17.00 8.20
C ARG A 604 -42.93 -17.40 9.46
N GLU A 605 -43.59 -18.03 10.42
CA GLU A 605 -42.97 -18.35 11.72
C GLU A 605 -41.81 -19.35 11.61
N SER A 606 -41.82 -20.22 10.60
CA SER A 606 -40.75 -21.19 10.34
C SER A 606 -39.41 -20.56 9.98
N GLU A 607 -39.40 -19.30 9.52
CA GLU A 607 -38.19 -18.56 9.17
C GLU A 607 -37.60 -17.77 10.34
N VAL A 608 -38.32 -17.69 11.47
CA VAL A 608 -37.90 -16.92 12.63
C VAL A 608 -36.78 -17.66 13.35
N CYS A 609 -35.62 -17.03 13.43
CA CYS A 609 -34.47 -17.51 14.17
C CYS A 609 -34.22 -16.59 15.36
N ARG A 610 -34.10 -17.14 16.57
CA ARG A 610 -33.79 -16.36 17.78
C ARG A 610 -32.30 -16.03 17.76
N LEU A 611 -31.92 -14.84 18.21
CA LEU A 611 -30.52 -14.49 18.36
C LEU A 611 -29.92 -15.29 19.53
N GLY A 612 -28.85 -16.06 19.28
CA GLY A 612 -28.17 -16.87 20.30
C GLY A 612 -26.85 -16.27 20.77
N ALA A 613 -26.16 -15.51 19.90
CA ALA A 613 -24.89 -14.88 20.22
C ALA A 613 -24.74 -13.51 19.54
N VAL A 614 -24.09 -12.59 20.24
CA VAL A 614 -23.74 -11.25 19.78
C VAL A 614 -22.27 -10.98 20.07
N LEU A 615 -21.49 -10.72 19.03
CA LEU A 615 -20.12 -10.24 19.13
C LEU A 615 -20.08 -8.75 18.75
N SER A 616 -19.72 -7.89 19.69
CA SER A 616 -19.48 -6.46 19.46
C SER A 616 -17.99 -6.15 19.49
N LEU A 617 -17.47 -5.57 18.41
CA LEU A 617 -16.05 -5.24 18.25
C LEU A 617 -15.84 -3.72 18.23
N GLY A 618 -14.97 -3.24 19.12
CA GLY A 618 -14.60 -1.83 19.25
C GLY A 618 -13.31 -1.45 18.54
N THR A 619 -13.20 -0.19 18.14
CA THR A 619 -12.02 0.38 17.45
C THR A 619 -10.90 0.82 18.41
N GLY A 620 -10.89 0.28 19.63
CA GLY A 620 -9.90 0.57 20.67
C GLY A 620 -10.25 1.78 21.54
N LYS A 621 -10.00 1.63 22.84
CA LYS A 621 -10.27 2.63 23.89
C LYS A 621 -9.06 3.53 24.09
N PRO A 622 -9.20 4.87 24.01
CA PRO A 622 -8.11 5.77 24.36
C PRO A 622 -7.81 5.70 25.87
N PRO A 623 -6.63 6.13 26.32
CA PRO A 623 -6.33 6.25 27.75
C PRO A 623 -7.21 7.35 28.38
N GLN A 624 -7.59 7.16 29.64
CA GLN A 624 -8.34 8.17 30.38
C GLN A 624 -7.42 9.32 30.80
N VAL A 625 -7.80 10.56 30.47
CA VAL A 625 -7.03 11.77 30.77
C VAL A 625 -7.85 12.71 31.63
N ALA A 626 -7.21 13.36 32.60
CA ALA A 626 -7.85 14.37 33.45
C ALA A 626 -8.16 15.65 32.66
N VAL A 627 -9.39 16.16 32.79
CA VAL A 627 -9.81 17.43 32.20
C VAL A 627 -9.76 18.51 33.28
N ASN A 628 -8.84 19.46 33.15
CA ASN A 628 -8.52 20.43 34.21
C ASN A 628 -9.43 21.68 34.24
N SER A 629 -10.25 21.95 33.21
CA SER A 629 -11.19 23.07 33.20
C SER A 629 -12.28 22.93 32.14
N VAL A 630 -13.56 22.95 32.53
CA VAL A 630 -14.74 23.04 31.65
C VAL A 630 -15.56 24.31 31.99
N ASP A 631 -14.89 25.33 32.55
CA ASP A 631 -15.55 26.57 32.95
C ASP A 631 -15.83 27.45 31.72
N VAL A 632 -17.12 27.63 31.41
CA VAL A 632 -17.63 28.40 30.27
C VAL A 632 -18.42 29.63 30.75
N PHE A 633 -18.09 30.20 31.91
CA PHE A 633 -18.73 31.44 32.37
C PHE A 633 -18.28 32.69 31.57
N ARG A 634 -19.18 33.71 31.56
CA ARG A 634 -19.04 34.97 30.81
C ARG A 634 -17.83 35.76 31.34
N PRO A 635 -16.81 36.03 30.52
CA PRO A 635 -15.53 36.54 31.00
C PRO A 635 -15.63 38.02 31.43
N SER A 636 -15.02 38.34 32.55
CA SER A 636 -14.94 39.71 33.10
C SER A 636 -13.70 40.46 32.65
N ASN A 637 -12.67 39.74 32.16
CA ASN A 637 -11.38 40.29 31.76
C ASN A 637 -10.75 39.50 30.57
N PRO A 638 -9.71 40.04 29.89
CA PRO A 638 -9.09 39.41 28.72
C PRO A 638 -8.42 38.04 28.99
N LEU A 639 -7.95 37.78 30.22
CA LEU A 639 -7.34 36.50 30.59
C LEU A 639 -8.42 35.41 30.78
N GLU A 640 -9.57 35.77 31.34
CA GLU A 640 -10.77 34.92 31.42
C GLU A 640 -11.34 34.65 30.03
N LEU A 641 -11.32 35.62 29.12
CA LEU A 641 -11.77 35.41 27.73
C LEU A 641 -10.99 34.27 27.06
N ALA A 642 -9.65 34.25 27.21
CA ALA A 642 -8.82 33.16 26.71
C ALA A 642 -9.19 31.81 27.36
N LYS A 643 -9.39 31.77 28.69
CA LYS A 643 -9.83 30.57 29.40
C LYS A 643 -11.20 30.08 28.94
N THR A 644 -12.15 30.98 28.70
CA THR A 644 -13.47 30.66 28.13
C THR A 644 -13.35 30.08 26.72
N PHE A 645 -12.47 30.63 25.85
CA PHE A 645 -12.23 30.05 24.52
C PHE A 645 -11.69 28.62 24.58
N PHE A 646 -10.75 28.35 25.48
CA PHE A 646 -10.28 26.99 25.73
C PHE A 646 -11.39 26.10 26.30
N GLY A 647 -12.16 26.58 27.28
CA GLY A 647 -13.29 25.86 27.88
C GLY A 647 -14.40 25.51 26.89
N VAL A 648 -14.77 26.43 25.98
CA VAL A 648 -15.76 26.19 24.91
C VAL A 648 -15.27 25.11 23.93
N LYS A 649 -13.98 25.14 23.57
CA LYS A 649 -13.40 24.14 22.66
C LYS A 649 -13.38 22.75 23.30
N GLU A 650 -12.95 22.64 24.55
CA GLU A 650 -12.94 21.36 25.29
C GLU A 650 -14.36 20.84 25.52
N LEU A 651 -15.32 21.70 25.85
CA LEU A 651 -16.74 21.33 25.97
C LEU A 651 -17.29 20.84 24.62
N GLY A 652 -16.96 21.51 23.52
CA GLY A 652 -17.34 21.10 22.18
C GLY A 652 -16.78 19.72 21.81
N LYS A 653 -15.50 19.46 22.12
CA LYS A 653 -14.87 18.13 21.95
C LYS A 653 -15.62 17.09 22.79
N MET A 654 -15.85 17.36 24.06
CA MET A 654 -16.56 16.47 24.98
C MET A 654 -17.98 16.12 24.51
N LEU A 655 -18.73 17.08 23.94
CA LEU A 655 -20.05 16.82 23.38
C LEU A 655 -19.99 15.86 22.18
N VAL A 656 -19.01 16.05 21.28
CA VAL A 656 -18.80 15.14 20.15
C VAL A 656 -18.39 13.75 20.65
N ASP A 657 -17.49 13.68 21.63
CA ASP A 657 -17.04 12.42 22.23
C ASP A 657 -18.23 11.69 22.88
N CYS A 658 -19.10 12.38 23.64
CA CYS A 658 -20.31 11.79 24.22
C CYS A 658 -21.30 11.29 23.16
N CYS A 659 -21.46 12.01 22.04
CA CYS A 659 -22.36 11.61 20.96
C CYS A 659 -21.82 10.44 20.15
N THR A 660 -20.50 10.28 20.11
CA THR A 660 -19.81 9.28 19.28
C THR A 660 -19.16 8.18 20.10
N ASP A 661 -19.37 8.14 21.42
CA ASP A 661 -18.84 7.08 22.27
C ASP A 661 -19.44 5.73 21.85
N SER A 662 -18.56 4.82 21.46
CA SER A 662 -18.92 3.45 21.07
C SER A 662 -18.66 2.44 22.19
N ASP A 663 -17.93 2.84 23.22
CA ASP A 663 -17.77 2.09 24.46
C ASP A 663 -18.72 2.67 25.54
N GLY A 664 -18.51 2.33 26.81
CA GLY A 664 -19.32 2.86 27.91
C GLY A 664 -20.78 2.38 27.93
N CYS A 665 -21.72 3.31 28.09
CA CYS A 665 -23.13 3.02 28.37
C CYS A 665 -23.80 2.12 27.31
N ALA A 666 -23.42 2.25 26.03
CA ALA A 666 -24.01 1.43 24.97
C ALA A 666 -23.69 -0.06 25.17
N VAL A 667 -22.45 -0.36 25.58
CA VAL A 667 -21.99 -1.73 25.87
C VAL A 667 -22.72 -2.31 27.09
N ASP A 668 -22.87 -1.52 28.16
CA ASP A 668 -23.53 -2.00 29.39
C ASP A 668 -25.02 -2.27 29.17
N ARG A 669 -25.68 -1.40 28.41
CA ARG A 669 -27.07 -1.63 27.97
C ARG A 669 -27.15 -2.90 27.13
N ALA A 670 -26.33 -3.04 26.10
CA ALA A 670 -26.35 -4.21 25.23
C ALA A 670 -26.14 -5.51 26.01
N ARG A 671 -25.18 -5.52 26.95
CA ARG A 671 -24.91 -6.64 27.84
C ARG A 671 -26.14 -6.99 28.68
N ALA A 672 -26.72 -6.03 29.40
CA ALA A 672 -27.87 -6.26 30.27
C ALA A 672 -29.10 -6.78 29.48
N TRP A 673 -29.35 -6.23 28.28
CA TRP A 673 -30.44 -6.69 27.42
C TRP A 673 -30.19 -8.07 26.83
N CYS A 674 -28.94 -8.42 26.50
CA CYS A 674 -28.57 -9.76 26.07
C CYS A 674 -28.74 -10.78 27.20
N GLU A 675 -28.31 -10.46 28.42
CA GLU A 675 -28.50 -11.30 29.61
C GLU A 675 -29.99 -11.53 29.89
N MET A 676 -30.80 -10.47 29.85
CA MET A 676 -32.26 -10.58 30.00
C MET A 676 -32.89 -11.48 28.93
N ALA A 677 -32.35 -11.43 27.71
CA ALA A 677 -32.85 -12.19 26.56
C ALA A 677 -32.16 -13.55 26.40
N ASP A 678 -31.32 -14.00 27.34
CA ASP A 678 -30.58 -15.27 27.29
C ASP A 678 -29.77 -15.40 25.98
N ILE A 679 -28.99 -14.35 25.68
CA ILE A 679 -28.12 -14.22 24.51
C ILE A 679 -26.68 -14.10 25.00
N ASN A 680 -25.77 -14.88 24.43
CA ASN A 680 -24.35 -14.78 24.73
C ASN A 680 -23.77 -13.48 24.14
N TYR A 681 -23.40 -12.53 24.99
CA TYR A 681 -22.83 -11.25 24.57
C TYR A 681 -21.33 -11.17 24.85
N HIS A 682 -20.55 -10.89 23.81
CA HIS A 682 -19.12 -10.67 23.88
C HIS A 682 -18.76 -9.27 23.37
N ARG A 683 -18.01 -8.51 24.17
CA ARG A 683 -17.44 -7.22 23.77
C ARG A 683 -15.93 -7.32 23.77
N LEU A 684 -15.31 -7.09 22.62
CA LEU A 684 -13.86 -7.00 22.49
C LEU A 684 -13.48 -5.59 22.04
N SER A 685 -12.67 -4.90 22.84
CA SER A 685 -12.14 -3.56 22.54
C SER A 685 -10.85 -3.35 23.34
N PRO A 686 -9.67 -3.33 22.67
CA PRO A 686 -8.38 -3.22 23.36
C PRO A 686 -8.21 -1.85 24.01
N GLN A 687 -7.47 -1.80 25.11
CA GLN A 687 -7.01 -0.54 25.69
C GLN A 687 -5.77 -0.07 24.93
N LEU A 688 -5.82 1.13 24.36
CA LEU A 688 -4.69 1.73 23.66
C LEU A 688 -3.84 2.56 24.62
N SER A 689 -2.54 2.61 24.38
CA SER A 689 -1.59 3.40 25.18
C SER A 689 -1.68 4.90 24.94
N GLN A 690 -2.17 5.31 23.77
CA GLN A 690 -2.31 6.71 23.37
C GLN A 690 -3.61 6.96 22.59
N GLU A 691 -4.01 8.24 22.50
CA GLU A 691 -5.13 8.66 21.65
C GLU A 691 -4.71 8.59 20.17
N VAL A 692 -5.29 7.65 19.42
CA VAL A 692 -5.11 7.54 17.97
C VAL A 692 -6.26 8.26 17.27
N MET A 693 -5.92 9.24 16.42
CA MET A 693 -6.92 10.05 15.70
C MET A 693 -7.59 9.26 14.57
N LEU A 694 -8.81 9.67 14.19
CA LEU A 694 -9.62 9.01 13.14
C LEU A 694 -8.94 9.01 11.76
N ASP A 695 -8.04 9.95 11.50
CA ASP A 695 -7.31 10.16 10.25
C ASP A 695 -5.79 10.02 10.43
N GLU A 696 -5.34 9.24 11.42
CA GLU A 696 -3.92 8.94 11.61
C GLU A 696 -3.30 8.31 10.35
N VAL A 697 -2.13 8.81 9.95
CA VAL A 697 -1.42 8.40 8.73
C VAL A 697 -0.06 7.79 9.01
N SER A 698 0.47 7.91 10.23
CA SER A 698 1.76 7.36 10.66
C SER A 698 1.71 5.83 10.74
N ASP A 699 2.53 5.17 9.92
CA ASP A 699 2.63 3.71 9.93
C ASP A 699 3.11 3.18 11.28
N ALA A 700 4.03 3.88 11.94
CA ALA A 700 4.55 3.47 13.25
C ALA A 700 3.45 3.47 14.31
N VAL A 701 2.64 4.53 14.38
CA VAL A 701 1.53 4.63 15.35
C VAL A 701 0.47 3.55 15.10
N LEU A 702 0.13 3.31 13.83
CA LEU A 702 -0.86 2.30 13.47
C LEU A 702 -0.34 0.88 13.73
N VAL A 703 0.94 0.62 13.47
CA VAL A 703 1.58 -0.67 13.80
C VAL A 703 1.62 -0.89 15.31
N ASP A 704 1.93 0.13 16.10
CA ASP A 704 1.90 0.04 17.56
C ASP A 704 0.48 -0.25 18.09
N MET A 705 -0.54 0.42 17.55
CA MET A 705 -1.94 0.14 17.85
C MET A 705 -2.35 -1.30 17.51
N LEU A 706 -1.91 -1.81 16.35
CA LEU A 706 -2.14 -3.20 15.95
C LEU A 706 -1.40 -4.20 16.85
N TRP A 707 -0.18 -3.84 17.26
CA TRP A 707 0.61 -4.63 18.20
C TRP A 707 -0.06 -4.73 19.58
N GLU A 708 -0.56 -3.62 20.11
CA GLU A 708 -1.33 -3.59 21.37
C GLU A 708 -2.60 -4.43 21.26
N THR A 709 -3.27 -4.40 20.12
CA THR A 709 -4.43 -5.26 19.83
C THR A 709 -4.05 -6.74 19.87
N GLN A 710 -2.88 -7.10 19.33
CA GLN A 710 -2.37 -8.48 19.36
C GLN A 710 -2.03 -8.92 20.80
N MET A 711 -1.50 -8.02 21.63
CA MET A 711 -1.26 -8.31 23.06
C MET A 711 -2.56 -8.52 23.82
N TYR A 712 -3.54 -7.65 23.60
CA TYR A 712 -4.87 -7.79 24.17
C TYR A 712 -5.50 -9.16 23.82
N LEU A 713 -5.42 -9.58 22.55
CA LEU A 713 -5.93 -10.86 22.10
C LEU A 713 -5.20 -12.05 22.73
N TYR A 714 -3.88 -11.95 22.92
CA TYR A 714 -3.11 -12.98 23.62
C TYR A 714 -3.54 -13.12 25.09
N GLU A 715 -3.73 -12.00 25.79
CA GLU A 715 -4.22 -11.99 27.18
C GLU A 715 -5.65 -12.54 27.30
N HIS A 716 -6.47 -12.39 26.25
CA HIS A 716 -7.87 -12.80 26.21
C HIS A 716 -8.11 -14.05 25.34
N ARG A 717 -7.07 -14.86 25.08
CA ARG A 717 -7.15 -16.03 24.20
C ARG A 717 -8.22 -17.04 24.64
N ASP A 718 -8.42 -17.21 25.94
CA ASP A 718 -9.39 -18.15 26.50
C ASP A 718 -10.83 -17.68 26.19
N VAL A 719 -11.06 -16.36 26.19
CA VAL A 719 -12.34 -15.75 25.78
C VAL A 719 -12.57 -15.96 24.29
N LEU A 720 -11.54 -15.74 23.46
CA LEU A 720 -11.61 -15.96 22.01
C LEU A 720 -11.93 -17.44 21.68
N GLN A 721 -11.27 -18.38 22.35
CA GLN A 721 -11.51 -19.82 22.21
C GLN A 721 -12.95 -20.19 22.59
N THR A 722 -13.44 -19.68 23.72
CA THR A 722 -14.81 -19.92 24.17
C THR A 722 -15.82 -19.36 23.18
N LEU A 723 -15.58 -18.14 22.67
CA LEU A 723 -16.41 -17.53 21.63
C LEU A 723 -16.44 -18.37 20.35
N CYS A 724 -15.29 -18.84 19.86
CA CYS A 724 -15.23 -19.71 18.67
C CYS A 724 -16.03 -21.00 18.86
N GLN A 725 -15.90 -21.64 20.02
CA GLN A 725 -16.68 -22.84 20.34
C GLN A 725 -18.18 -22.56 20.27
N GLN A 726 -18.65 -21.44 20.84
CA GLN A 726 -20.06 -21.03 20.79
C GLN A 726 -20.54 -20.75 19.36
N LEU A 727 -19.69 -20.13 18.52
CA LEU A 727 -20.04 -19.82 17.14
C LEU A 727 -20.13 -21.08 16.25
N LEU A 728 -19.37 -22.13 16.57
CA LEU A 728 -19.30 -23.39 15.80
C LEU A 728 -20.28 -24.48 16.26
N GLN A 729 -20.86 -24.36 17.46
CA GLN A 729 -21.75 -25.39 18.05
C GLN A 729 -23.15 -25.47 17.42
N HIS A 730 -23.48 -24.61 16.45
CA HIS A 730 -24.79 -24.49 15.80
C HIS A 730 -24.64 -24.20 14.30
#